data_AF-A0A7Z9WWA1-F1
#
_entry.id   AF-A0A7Z9WWA1-F1
#
_cell.length_a   1.000
_cell.length_b   1.000
_cell.length_c   1.000
_cell.angle_alpha   90.00
_cell.angle_beta   90.00
_cell.angle_gamma   90.00
#
_symmetry.space_group_name_H-M   'P 1'
#
loop_
_entity.id
_entity.type
_entity.pdbx_description
1 polymer ?
#
loop_
_entity_poly.entity_id
_entity_poly.type
_entity_poly.pdbx_seq_one_letter_code
_entity_poly.pdbx_strand_id
1 'polypeptide(L)'
;MLHPDSSNLTDAEQVDEIIFQAMSAQDAYLQMDQKSIDWIVSNMAGVGAANHLSLAKKAVSECGRGIVEDKSITNIFASSGIEQQLQTIQTVGCIENNEITGAKLLAEPVGILAAFPASAHSTATILFQAILSVKTRNPIVFCFHPSTEKSSTAAAILMQNAALDAGAPAHAIQWLQSNSTKSINALTLNPEISLILMDEDGASLPDQAFQEVPILGMGQLNTPCFVDRSADIEQAATDIIASKHFDNGLVATAEQTVIIPREIYFQTLDLMMQKSCHLASEQEKEQLELLLFDPDTGVPNPECTGLDAATIAQMAGFTVPAHTKLILAEIRGIGFSHPLSRSKAVPVLSILAAESWYEGLCFCEAVLEFGSASHTAVLHSRDKDLSEEFSSRLKVTHTILNQPATRGDLCNLLVSANNTICHARDRQAGNPSTALLSIDMLIRRQLVQKPQLRLREWRTPDKVIFSQGCTAHLQTLTGMARILIVTEKELLKSEQIATALSYLNSQNQCIKTEFFSKIEQIVCIDAIEEGIECMDKFKPTSILAIGNETTIDTAKSMRYFYQRPESGFSHSSPNLHIADFPDCPVEPPQHKVNLIALPTTPAAGFSINPLVTIFNDSRAKRRNLQSCELPPDTTLIDPDFSIHIDPQEMALSGMAILSHAIEAYVSPLASDYSDSMAIKAIRLLFEYLPKAVSRTQVSTREKIYSAANVAAMAAGNTKLGLNYAMSQSLISIFNLDQHLASSILLPRTIQYNGVEDPSRFNPLMPGSRYIAHERYQEIAMALGLPCKSPEQSLESLLEVLSNFQQEFGLPRRFRDCNIDKQEYMIKVEKMAEQVFEDHSTVTNPRLPLIKEIMDIYDGLY
;
A
#
# COMPACT_ATOMS: atom_id res chain seq x y z
N MET A 1 -39.90 -36.91 -4.94
CA MET A 1 -40.95 -37.04 -3.89
C MET A 1 -41.96 -35.94 -4.17
N LEU A 2 -43.25 -36.24 -4.08
CA LEU A 2 -44.35 -35.30 -4.33
C LEU A 2 -44.25 -34.15 -3.30
N HIS A 3 -44.19 -32.89 -3.77
CA HIS A 3 -44.27 -31.70 -2.93
C HIS A 3 -45.65 -31.68 -2.22
N PRO A 4 -45.72 -31.49 -0.90
CA PRO A 4 -46.98 -31.20 -0.23
C PRO A 4 -47.48 -29.80 -0.63
N ASP A 5 -48.80 -29.62 -0.70
CA ASP A 5 -49.44 -28.31 -0.91
C ASP A 5 -48.84 -27.28 0.06
N SER A 6 -48.26 -26.21 -0.49
CA SER A 6 -47.55 -25.14 0.25
C SER A 6 -48.43 -24.39 1.25
N SER A 7 -49.75 -24.62 1.26
CA SER A 7 -50.71 -23.98 2.15
C SER A 7 -50.73 -24.51 3.59
N ASN A 8 -49.92 -25.53 3.94
CA ASN A 8 -49.87 -26.14 5.28
C ASN A 8 -48.51 -26.04 6.01
N LEU A 9 -47.54 -25.32 5.45
CA LEU A 9 -46.20 -25.15 6.05
C LEU A 9 -46.20 -24.09 7.15
N THR A 10 -45.38 -24.30 8.18
CA THR A 10 -45.08 -23.27 9.19
C THR A 10 -44.20 -22.16 8.60
N ASP A 11 -44.22 -20.97 9.20
CA ASP A 11 -43.40 -19.82 8.79
C ASP A 11 -41.91 -20.17 8.60
N ALA A 12 -41.35 -21.02 9.46
CA ALA A 12 -39.96 -21.45 9.36
C ALA A 12 -39.72 -22.40 8.17
N GLU A 13 -40.61 -23.36 7.95
CA GLU A 13 -40.49 -24.31 6.81
C GLU A 13 -40.63 -23.59 5.46
N GLN A 14 -41.42 -22.53 5.38
CA GLN A 14 -41.53 -21.70 4.18
C GLN A 14 -40.23 -20.94 3.89
N VAL A 15 -39.58 -20.39 4.93
CA VAL A 15 -38.28 -19.71 4.79
C VAL A 15 -37.21 -20.70 4.36
N ASP A 16 -37.15 -21.89 4.97
CA ASP A 16 -36.17 -22.93 4.59
C ASP A 16 -36.31 -23.34 3.11
N GLU A 17 -37.54 -23.44 2.60
CA GLU A 17 -37.78 -23.72 1.18
C GLU A 17 -37.26 -22.59 0.26
N ILE A 18 -37.50 -21.33 0.62
CA ILE A 18 -37.00 -20.15 -0.12
C ILE A 18 -35.46 -20.13 -0.15
N ILE A 19 -34.82 -20.42 0.99
CA ILE A 19 -33.36 -20.47 1.10
C ILE A 19 -32.78 -21.62 0.28
N PHE A 20 -33.38 -22.80 0.34
CA PHE A 20 -32.96 -23.94 -0.48
C PHE A 20 -33.04 -23.64 -1.99
N GLN A 21 -34.10 -22.94 -2.41
CA GLN A 21 -34.24 -22.47 -3.78
C GLN A 21 -33.19 -21.40 -4.15
N ALA A 22 -32.86 -20.49 -3.23
CA ALA A 22 -31.82 -19.49 -3.43
C ALA A 22 -30.43 -20.12 -3.56
N MET A 23 -30.10 -21.14 -2.77
CA MET A 23 -28.84 -21.90 -2.89
C MET A 23 -28.71 -22.54 -4.29
N SER A 24 -29.81 -23.13 -4.79
CA SER A 24 -29.85 -23.70 -6.15
C SER A 24 -29.62 -22.64 -7.23
N ALA A 25 -30.18 -21.43 -7.04
CA ALA A 25 -29.95 -20.30 -7.93
C ALA A 25 -28.49 -19.81 -7.88
N GLN A 26 -27.87 -19.81 -6.70
CA GLN A 26 -26.47 -19.44 -6.49
C GLN A 26 -25.53 -20.36 -7.28
N ASP A 27 -25.72 -21.68 -7.17
CA ASP A 27 -24.92 -22.66 -7.89
C ASP A 27 -25.01 -22.48 -9.41
N ALA A 28 -26.21 -22.18 -9.92
CA ALA A 28 -26.42 -21.88 -11.33
C ALA A 28 -25.73 -20.57 -11.75
N TYR A 29 -25.76 -19.53 -10.91
CA TYR A 29 -25.07 -18.26 -11.15
C TYR A 29 -23.55 -18.43 -11.29
N LEU A 30 -22.94 -19.34 -10.53
CA LEU A 30 -21.50 -19.60 -10.60
C LEU A 30 -21.04 -20.15 -11.95
N GLN A 31 -21.96 -20.70 -12.76
CA GLN A 31 -21.67 -21.20 -14.11
C GLN A 31 -21.81 -20.14 -15.21
N MET A 32 -22.30 -18.94 -14.89
CA MET A 32 -22.56 -17.89 -15.87
C MET A 32 -21.33 -17.01 -16.11
N ASP A 33 -21.16 -16.54 -17.34
CA ASP A 33 -20.09 -15.62 -17.72
C ASP A 33 -20.50 -14.14 -17.58
N GLN A 34 -19.53 -13.23 -17.66
CA GLN A 34 -19.78 -11.78 -17.53
C GLN A 34 -20.83 -11.29 -18.52
N LYS A 35 -20.77 -11.75 -19.78
CA LYS A 35 -21.68 -11.30 -20.85
C LYS A 35 -23.12 -11.69 -20.58
N SER A 36 -23.34 -12.90 -20.07
CA SER A 36 -24.68 -13.38 -19.70
C SER A 36 -25.25 -12.55 -18.56
N ILE A 37 -24.45 -12.27 -17.52
CA ILE A 37 -24.88 -11.42 -16.39
C ILE A 37 -25.19 -9.99 -16.85
N ASP A 38 -24.34 -9.39 -17.68
CA ASP A 38 -24.54 -8.04 -18.21
C ASP A 38 -25.80 -7.95 -19.08
N TRP A 39 -26.10 -8.99 -19.86
CA TRP A 39 -27.32 -9.07 -20.65
C TRP A 39 -28.57 -9.10 -19.78
N ILE A 40 -28.57 -9.91 -18.71
CA ILE A 40 -29.69 -9.98 -17.77
C ILE A 40 -29.90 -8.62 -17.10
N VAL A 41 -28.84 -7.98 -16.62
CA VAL A 41 -28.88 -6.66 -15.99
C VAL A 41 -29.46 -5.61 -16.95
N SER A 42 -29.03 -5.61 -18.22
CA SER A 42 -29.54 -4.68 -19.23
C SER A 42 -31.03 -4.88 -19.50
N ASN A 43 -31.48 -6.15 -19.60
CA ASN A 43 -32.90 -6.44 -19.78
C ASN A 43 -33.75 -6.00 -18.56
N MET A 44 -33.29 -6.30 -17.34
CA MET A 44 -33.95 -5.88 -16.11
C MET A 44 -34.06 -4.35 -16.02
N ALA A 45 -32.97 -3.63 -16.33
CA ALA A 45 -32.95 -2.18 -16.33
C ALA A 45 -33.92 -1.60 -17.36
N GLY A 46 -33.93 -2.12 -18.59
CA GLY A 46 -34.86 -1.71 -19.64
C GLY A 46 -36.32 -1.94 -19.27
N VAL A 47 -36.66 -3.10 -18.69
CA VAL A 47 -38.02 -3.41 -18.24
C VAL A 47 -38.44 -2.55 -17.04
N GLY A 48 -37.54 -2.35 -16.07
CA GLY A 48 -37.77 -1.47 -14.92
C GLY A 48 -38.05 -0.03 -15.37
N ALA A 49 -37.23 0.49 -16.28
CA ALA A 49 -37.42 1.81 -16.86
C ALA A 49 -38.72 1.90 -17.66
N ALA A 50 -39.09 0.90 -18.47
CA ALA A 50 -40.35 0.92 -19.22
C ALA A 50 -41.61 0.94 -18.33
N ASN A 51 -41.50 0.45 -17.09
CA ASN A 51 -42.62 0.37 -16.14
C ASN A 51 -42.57 1.42 -15.02
N HIS A 52 -41.64 2.37 -15.11
CA HIS A 52 -41.35 3.36 -14.06
C HIS A 52 -42.60 4.07 -13.51
N LEU A 53 -43.49 4.53 -14.40
CA LEU A 53 -44.71 5.26 -14.05
C LEU A 53 -45.79 4.36 -13.46
N SER A 54 -45.89 3.11 -13.95
CA SER A 54 -46.89 2.15 -13.47
C SER A 54 -46.63 1.77 -12.01
N LEU A 55 -45.35 1.51 -11.69
CA LEU A 55 -44.90 1.20 -10.33
C LEU A 55 -45.08 2.41 -9.40
N ALA A 56 -44.73 3.61 -9.85
CA ALA A 56 -44.92 4.83 -9.07
C ALA A 56 -46.39 5.08 -8.71
N LYS A 57 -47.31 4.93 -9.67
CA LYS A 57 -48.76 5.04 -9.43
C LYS A 57 -49.25 4.04 -8.40
N LYS A 58 -48.80 2.78 -8.49
CA LYS A 58 -49.15 1.73 -7.53
C LYS A 58 -48.68 2.08 -6.13
N ALA A 59 -47.42 2.49 -5.98
CA ALA A 59 -46.85 2.87 -4.69
C ALA A 59 -47.62 4.03 -4.04
N VAL A 60 -47.81 5.15 -4.75
CA VAL A 60 -48.56 6.30 -4.20
C VAL A 60 -50.01 5.93 -3.89
N SER A 61 -50.67 5.14 -4.74
CA SER A 61 -52.05 4.72 -4.49
C SER A 61 -52.21 3.80 -3.28
N GLU A 62 -51.14 3.08 -2.91
CA GLU A 62 -51.14 2.14 -1.80
C GLU A 62 -50.81 2.84 -0.49
N CYS A 63 -49.73 3.62 -0.44
CA CYS A 63 -49.26 4.23 0.80
C CYS A 63 -49.80 5.65 1.03
N GLY A 64 -50.29 6.33 0.00
CA GLY A 64 -50.78 7.72 0.07
C GLY A 64 -49.69 8.78 0.24
N ARG A 65 -48.41 8.43 0.02
CA ARG A 65 -47.25 9.29 0.29
C ARG A 65 -46.50 9.66 -0.99
N GLY A 66 -46.00 10.90 -1.04
CA GLY A 66 -45.15 11.39 -2.11
C GLY A 66 -45.88 11.77 -3.40
N ILE A 67 -45.13 11.96 -4.48
CA ILE A 67 -45.56 12.44 -5.78
C ILE A 67 -45.28 11.38 -6.85
N VAL A 68 -46.27 11.07 -7.69
CA VAL A 68 -46.17 10.02 -8.70
C VAL A 68 -45.04 10.31 -9.70
N GLU A 69 -44.95 11.55 -10.16
CA GLU A 69 -43.94 12.02 -11.11
C GLU A 69 -42.52 11.86 -10.56
N ASP A 70 -42.32 12.22 -9.29
CA ASP A 70 -41.02 12.14 -8.63
C ASP A 70 -40.60 10.68 -8.38
N LYS A 71 -41.49 9.83 -7.86
CA LYS A 71 -41.22 8.38 -7.72
C LYS A 71 -40.97 7.71 -9.07
N SER A 72 -41.64 8.19 -10.12
CA SER A 72 -41.42 7.75 -11.49
C SER A 72 -39.99 8.08 -11.96
N ILE A 73 -39.49 9.28 -11.65
CA ILE A 73 -38.10 9.66 -11.92
C ILE A 73 -37.13 8.78 -11.12
N THR A 74 -37.38 8.57 -9.83
CA THR A 74 -36.55 7.70 -8.96
C THR A 74 -36.49 6.27 -9.49
N ASN A 75 -37.60 5.71 -9.98
CA ASN A 75 -37.62 4.38 -10.60
C ASN A 75 -36.75 4.31 -11.88
N ILE A 76 -36.67 5.38 -12.67
CA ILE A 76 -35.77 5.45 -13.84
C ILE A 76 -34.30 5.44 -13.38
N PHE A 77 -33.96 6.24 -12.37
CA PHE A 77 -32.61 6.26 -11.80
C PHE A 77 -32.22 4.89 -11.23
N ALA A 78 -33.11 4.24 -10.50
CA ALA A 78 -32.92 2.91 -9.93
C ALA A 78 -32.88 1.75 -10.95
N SER A 79 -33.11 2.03 -12.25
CA SER A 79 -33.09 1.04 -13.32
C SER A 79 -32.07 1.39 -14.41
N SER A 80 -32.45 2.16 -15.43
CA SER A 80 -31.52 2.55 -16.51
C SER A 80 -30.37 3.42 -16.02
N GLY A 81 -30.57 4.16 -14.92
CA GLY A 81 -29.50 4.91 -14.31
C GLY A 81 -28.36 4.00 -13.83
N ILE A 82 -28.66 3.08 -12.91
CA ILE A 82 -27.67 2.17 -12.34
C ILE A 82 -27.00 1.30 -13.42
N GLU A 83 -27.74 0.84 -14.43
CA GLU A 83 -27.18 0.07 -15.55
C GLU A 83 -25.98 0.75 -16.21
N GLN A 84 -26.06 2.06 -16.46
CA GLN A 84 -24.99 2.82 -17.12
C GLN A 84 -23.68 2.78 -16.34
N GLN A 85 -23.74 2.70 -15.00
CA GLN A 85 -22.55 2.53 -14.17
C GLN A 85 -21.98 1.11 -14.23
N LEU A 86 -22.88 0.12 -14.26
CA LEU A 86 -22.52 -1.29 -14.14
C LEU A 86 -21.92 -1.86 -15.43
N GLN A 87 -22.14 -1.22 -16.58
CA GLN A 87 -21.71 -1.70 -17.89
C GLN A 87 -20.20 -1.98 -17.98
N THR A 88 -19.36 -1.17 -17.32
CA THR A 88 -17.90 -1.33 -17.38
C THR A 88 -17.31 -2.15 -16.23
N ILE A 89 -18.12 -2.48 -15.23
CA ILE A 89 -17.64 -3.14 -14.01
C ILE A 89 -17.61 -4.65 -14.23
N GLN A 90 -16.44 -5.26 -14.02
CA GLN A 90 -16.29 -6.71 -14.05
C GLN A 90 -16.61 -7.29 -12.68
N THR A 91 -17.43 -8.34 -12.67
CA THR A 91 -17.93 -9.02 -11.47
C THR A 91 -17.83 -10.54 -11.57
N VAL A 92 -17.33 -11.07 -12.69
CA VAL A 92 -17.20 -12.49 -12.99
C VAL A 92 -15.75 -12.85 -13.31
N GLY A 93 -15.20 -13.81 -12.58
CA GLY A 93 -13.86 -14.33 -12.86
C GLY A 93 -12.77 -13.31 -12.55
N CYS A 94 -11.76 -13.21 -13.42
CA CYS A 94 -10.59 -12.36 -13.20
C CYS A 94 -10.91 -10.90 -13.50
N ILE A 95 -11.00 -10.08 -12.45
CA ILE A 95 -11.29 -8.64 -12.54
C ILE A 95 -10.03 -7.79 -12.62
N GLU A 96 -8.91 -8.28 -12.08
CA GLU A 96 -7.59 -7.66 -12.26
C GLU A 96 -6.55 -8.74 -12.54
N ASN A 97 -5.62 -8.46 -13.45
CA ASN A 97 -4.50 -9.34 -13.77
C ASN A 97 -3.24 -8.50 -13.96
N ASN A 98 -2.34 -8.56 -12.98
CA ASN A 98 -1.04 -7.93 -13.04
C ASN A 98 0.02 -8.99 -13.35
N GLU A 99 0.45 -9.03 -14.61
CA GLU A 99 1.43 -10.01 -15.08
C GLU A 99 2.82 -9.81 -14.46
N ILE A 100 3.18 -8.58 -14.09
CA ILE A 100 4.47 -8.24 -13.48
C ILE A 100 4.54 -8.79 -12.05
N THR A 101 3.50 -8.55 -11.26
CA THR A 101 3.43 -9.05 -9.87
C THR A 101 2.96 -10.50 -9.79
N GLY A 102 2.50 -11.08 -10.91
CA GLY A 102 1.86 -12.39 -10.93
C GLY A 102 0.52 -12.43 -10.19
N ALA A 103 0.00 -11.28 -9.75
CA ALA A 103 -1.23 -11.17 -8.97
C ALA A 103 -2.45 -11.16 -9.90
N LYS A 104 -3.46 -11.95 -9.56
CA LYS A 104 -4.78 -11.91 -10.14
C LYS A 104 -5.81 -11.71 -9.04
N LEU A 105 -6.80 -10.87 -9.27
CA LEU A 105 -7.97 -10.75 -8.40
C LEU A 105 -9.16 -11.41 -9.10
N LEU A 106 -9.74 -12.40 -8.44
CA LEU A 106 -10.98 -13.04 -8.89
C LEU A 106 -12.16 -12.50 -8.08
N ALA A 107 -13.26 -12.20 -8.77
CA ALA A 107 -14.53 -11.81 -8.16
C ALA A 107 -15.42 -13.03 -7.90
N GLU A 108 -15.87 -13.16 -6.66
CA GLU A 108 -16.84 -14.16 -6.22
C GLU A 108 -18.06 -13.50 -5.57
N PRO A 109 -19.28 -14.03 -5.76
CA PRO A 109 -20.45 -13.55 -5.02
C PRO A 109 -20.24 -13.69 -3.50
N VAL A 110 -20.79 -12.77 -2.72
CA VAL A 110 -20.84 -12.88 -1.25
C VAL A 110 -21.72 -14.04 -0.81
N GLY A 111 -22.86 -14.23 -1.48
CA GLY A 111 -23.80 -15.33 -1.27
C GLY A 111 -25.25 -14.90 -1.35
N ILE A 112 -26.11 -15.47 -0.50
CA ILE A 112 -27.54 -15.13 -0.49
C ILE A 112 -27.76 -13.84 0.31
N LEU A 113 -28.50 -12.90 -0.27
CA LEU A 113 -28.84 -11.61 0.35
C LEU A 113 -30.25 -11.66 0.93
N ALA A 114 -30.43 -11.11 2.12
CA ALA A 114 -31.74 -10.74 2.65
C ALA A 114 -31.90 -9.22 2.56
N ALA A 115 -33.02 -8.72 2.03
CA ALA A 115 -33.20 -7.30 1.78
C ALA A 115 -34.51 -6.75 2.34
N PHE A 116 -34.43 -5.57 2.97
CA PHE A 116 -35.53 -4.88 3.64
C PHE A 116 -35.69 -3.48 3.04
N PRO A 117 -36.48 -3.34 1.96
CA PRO A 117 -36.72 -2.05 1.31
C PRO A 117 -37.61 -1.13 2.17
N ALA A 118 -37.25 0.15 2.25
CA ALA A 118 -37.99 1.14 3.04
C ALA A 118 -39.33 1.52 2.37
N SER A 119 -40.32 1.87 3.19
CA SER A 119 -41.65 2.25 2.68
C SER A 119 -41.68 3.57 1.89
N ALA A 120 -40.67 4.43 2.02
CA ALA A 120 -40.62 5.73 1.34
C ALA A 120 -40.40 5.60 -0.18
N HIS A 121 -39.49 4.70 -0.60
CA HIS A 121 -39.09 4.50 -2.00
C HIS A 121 -39.03 3.02 -2.40
N SER A 122 -39.92 2.19 -1.83
CA SER A 122 -39.89 0.72 -1.92
C SER A 122 -39.70 0.18 -3.35
N THR A 123 -40.43 0.68 -4.35
CA THR A 123 -40.30 0.19 -5.73
C THR A 123 -38.93 0.48 -6.32
N ALA A 124 -38.37 1.67 -6.06
CA ALA A 124 -37.06 2.04 -6.58
C ALA A 124 -35.96 1.21 -5.91
N THR A 125 -36.02 1.04 -4.58
CA THR A 125 -35.07 0.23 -3.82
C THR A 125 -35.05 -1.23 -4.31
N ILE A 126 -36.21 -1.81 -4.61
CA ILE A 126 -36.30 -3.18 -5.14
C ILE A 126 -35.67 -3.30 -6.54
N LEU A 127 -35.95 -2.36 -7.45
CA LEU A 127 -35.32 -2.32 -8.77
C LEU A 127 -33.80 -2.28 -8.65
N PHE A 128 -33.29 -1.35 -7.82
CA PHE A 128 -31.87 -1.13 -7.59
C PHE A 128 -31.18 -2.36 -6.98
N GLN A 129 -31.69 -2.87 -5.86
CA GLN A 129 -31.08 -4.01 -5.15
C GLN A 129 -31.15 -5.30 -5.97
N ALA A 130 -32.25 -5.53 -6.71
CA ALA A 130 -32.34 -6.69 -7.60
C ALA A 130 -31.28 -6.62 -8.72
N ILE A 131 -31.14 -5.47 -9.39
CA ILE A 131 -30.14 -5.29 -10.46
C ILE A 131 -28.72 -5.50 -9.93
N LEU A 132 -28.38 -4.92 -8.77
CA LEU A 132 -27.07 -5.10 -8.14
C LEU A 132 -26.81 -6.56 -7.75
N SER A 133 -27.80 -7.23 -7.15
CA SER A 133 -27.70 -8.62 -6.75
C SER A 133 -27.41 -9.54 -7.94
N VAL A 134 -28.15 -9.35 -9.04
CA VAL A 134 -27.94 -10.11 -10.28
C VAL A 134 -26.57 -9.79 -10.89
N LYS A 135 -26.18 -8.52 -10.98
CA LYS A 135 -24.86 -8.11 -11.50
C LYS A 135 -23.71 -8.78 -10.76
N THR A 136 -23.90 -9.06 -9.47
CA THR A 136 -22.90 -9.65 -8.59
C THR A 136 -23.10 -11.15 -8.35
N ARG A 137 -24.04 -11.79 -9.06
CA ARG A 137 -24.32 -13.24 -8.99
C ARG A 137 -24.80 -13.71 -7.60
N ASN A 138 -25.46 -12.83 -6.87
CA ASN A 138 -26.06 -13.11 -5.58
C ASN A 138 -27.57 -13.34 -5.75
N PRO A 139 -28.15 -14.43 -5.21
CA PRO A 139 -29.60 -14.52 -5.01
C PRO A 139 -30.06 -13.55 -3.93
N ILE A 140 -31.27 -13.01 -4.05
CA ILE A 140 -31.84 -12.05 -3.10
C ILE A 140 -33.25 -12.46 -2.66
N VAL A 141 -33.50 -12.35 -1.35
CA VAL A 141 -34.80 -12.59 -0.71
C VAL A 141 -35.27 -11.29 -0.06
N PHE A 142 -36.37 -10.72 -0.56
CA PHE A 142 -36.94 -9.50 -0.01
C PHE A 142 -37.95 -9.75 1.12
N CYS A 143 -37.97 -8.84 2.09
CA CYS A 143 -39.02 -8.68 3.10
C CYS A 143 -39.64 -7.29 2.95
N PHE A 144 -40.92 -7.22 2.58
CA PHE A 144 -41.57 -5.94 2.24
C PHE A 144 -42.22 -5.25 3.43
N HIS A 145 -42.15 -3.92 3.47
CA HIS A 145 -42.87 -3.15 4.47
C HIS A 145 -44.41 -3.27 4.26
N PRO A 146 -45.22 -3.50 5.31
CA PRO A 146 -46.67 -3.73 5.19
C PRO A 146 -47.45 -2.63 4.47
N SER A 147 -47.02 -1.37 4.59
CA SER A 147 -47.67 -0.23 3.92
C SER A 147 -47.41 -0.14 2.41
N THR A 148 -46.52 -0.99 1.87
CA THR A 148 -46.13 -0.98 0.44
C THR A 148 -46.03 -2.39 -0.15
N GLU A 149 -46.65 -3.38 0.47
CA GLU A 149 -46.50 -4.79 0.12
C GLU A 149 -46.90 -5.10 -1.33
N LYS A 150 -48.02 -4.53 -1.82
CA LYS A 150 -48.53 -4.82 -3.18
C LYS A 150 -47.68 -4.15 -4.24
N SER A 151 -47.26 -2.90 -4.01
CA SER A 151 -46.39 -2.17 -4.93
C SER A 151 -45.00 -2.80 -4.98
N SER A 152 -44.47 -3.23 -3.83
CA SER A 152 -43.20 -3.96 -3.71
C SER A 152 -43.24 -5.32 -4.41
N THR A 153 -44.28 -6.12 -4.16
CA THR A 153 -44.49 -7.41 -4.83
C THR A 153 -44.58 -7.24 -6.34
N ALA A 154 -45.25 -6.18 -6.83
CA ALA A 154 -45.33 -5.90 -8.26
C ALA A 154 -43.94 -5.58 -8.86
N ALA A 155 -43.10 -4.83 -8.15
CA ALA A 155 -41.72 -4.55 -8.59
C ALA A 155 -40.85 -5.82 -8.59
N ALA A 156 -40.96 -6.66 -7.55
CA ALA A 156 -40.20 -7.90 -7.45
C ALA A 156 -40.60 -8.93 -8.53
N ILE A 157 -41.90 -9.10 -8.80
CA ILE A 157 -42.39 -9.93 -9.91
C ILE A 157 -41.85 -9.41 -11.25
N LEU A 158 -41.86 -8.09 -11.46
CA LEU A 158 -41.35 -7.49 -12.68
C LEU A 158 -39.86 -7.81 -12.88
N MET A 159 -39.05 -7.65 -11.83
CA MET A 159 -37.61 -7.93 -11.88
C MET A 159 -37.30 -9.42 -12.02
N GLN A 160 -38.04 -10.28 -11.31
CA GLN A 160 -37.91 -11.73 -11.42
C GLN A 160 -38.21 -12.18 -12.86
N ASN A 161 -39.33 -11.75 -13.45
CA ASN A 161 -39.68 -12.12 -14.82
C ASN A 161 -38.67 -11.59 -15.83
N ALA A 162 -38.27 -10.33 -15.72
CA ALA A 162 -37.26 -9.74 -16.60
C ALA A 162 -35.92 -10.47 -16.51
N ALA A 163 -35.52 -10.90 -15.31
CA ALA A 163 -34.32 -11.68 -15.12
C ALA A 163 -34.45 -13.08 -15.77
N LEU A 164 -35.55 -13.77 -15.52
CA LEU A 164 -35.82 -15.11 -16.06
C LEU A 164 -35.89 -15.13 -17.58
N ASP A 165 -36.60 -14.17 -18.18
CA ASP A 165 -36.73 -14.04 -19.64
C ASP A 165 -35.38 -13.80 -20.32
N ALA A 166 -34.42 -13.20 -19.59
CA ALA A 166 -33.05 -12.97 -20.06
C ALA A 166 -32.07 -14.11 -19.73
N GLY A 167 -32.53 -15.18 -19.06
CA GLY A 167 -31.74 -16.37 -18.77
C GLY A 167 -31.15 -16.45 -17.35
N ALA A 168 -31.61 -15.64 -16.41
CA ALA A 168 -31.24 -15.79 -15.00
C ALA A 168 -31.76 -17.12 -14.42
N PRO A 169 -31.11 -17.69 -13.39
CA PRO A 169 -31.62 -18.86 -12.69
C PRO A 169 -33.00 -18.61 -12.08
N ALA A 170 -33.85 -19.64 -12.09
CA ALA A 170 -35.07 -19.64 -11.29
C ALA A 170 -34.72 -19.36 -9.82
N HIS A 171 -35.60 -18.62 -9.13
CA HIS A 171 -35.44 -18.29 -7.70
C HIS A 171 -34.24 -17.39 -7.36
N ALA A 172 -33.62 -16.73 -8.35
CA ALA A 172 -32.59 -15.73 -8.09
C ALA A 172 -33.12 -14.46 -7.39
N ILE A 173 -34.40 -14.13 -7.60
CA ILE A 173 -35.11 -13.03 -6.93
C ILE A 173 -36.35 -13.64 -6.28
N GLN A 174 -36.46 -13.52 -4.96
CA GLN A 174 -37.54 -14.08 -4.15
C GLN A 174 -38.00 -13.07 -3.09
N TRP A 175 -39.10 -13.38 -2.42
CA TRP A 175 -39.62 -12.59 -1.29
C TRP A 175 -40.43 -13.47 -0.35
N LEU A 176 -40.53 -13.06 0.92
CA LEU A 176 -41.37 -13.73 1.92
C LEU A 176 -42.85 -13.63 1.54
N GLN A 177 -43.59 -14.74 1.69
CA GLN A 177 -45.05 -14.77 1.50
C GLN A 177 -45.82 -14.23 2.72
N SER A 178 -45.19 -14.23 3.89
CA SER A 178 -45.72 -13.72 5.15
C SER A 178 -44.61 -12.94 5.86
N ASN A 179 -44.86 -11.66 6.17
CA ASN A 179 -43.91 -10.81 6.91
C ASN A 179 -44.14 -10.92 8.43
N SER A 180 -44.46 -12.12 8.92
CA SER A 180 -44.58 -12.36 10.36
C SER A 180 -43.23 -12.22 11.06
N THR A 181 -43.21 -11.82 12.33
CA THR A 181 -41.98 -11.76 13.13
C THR A 181 -41.23 -13.09 13.14
N LYS A 182 -41.96 -14.22 13.06
CA LYS A 182 -41.34 -15.54 12.97
C LYS A 182 -40.61 -15.75 11.64
N SER A 183 -41.20 -15.32 10.53
CA SER A 183 -40.58 -15.42 9.20
C SER A 183 -39.35 -14.51 9.08
N ILE A 184 -39.44 -13.28 9.59
CA ILE A 184 -38.31 -12.33 9.62
C ILE A 184 -37.15 -12.89 10.46
N ASN A 185 -37.43 -13.42 11.65
CA ASN A 185 -36.41 -14.03 12.49
C ASN A 185 -35.82 -15.29 11.85
N ALA A 186 -36.66 -16.13 11.23
CA ALA A 186 -36.19 -17.33 10.53
C ALA A 186 -35.28 -16.98 9.36
N LEU A 187 -35.59 -15.92 8.60
CA LEU A 187 -34.75 -15.46 7.49
C LEU A 187 -33.43 -14.86 7.98
N THR A 188 -33.49 -13.95 8.96
CA THR A 188 -32.32 -13.14 9.38
C THR A 188 -31.33 -13.92 10.24
N LEU A 189 -31.78 -15.00 10.89
CA LEU A 189 -30.93 -15.91 11.67
C LEU A 189 -30.56 -17.18 10.89
N ASN A 190 -30.91 -17.27 9.60
CA ASN A 190 -30.54 -18.42 8.79
C ASN A 190 -29.04 -18.37 8.44
N PRO A 191 -28.27 -19.45 8.70
CA PRO A 191 -26.83 -19.46 8.49
C PRO A 191 -26.40 -19.33 7.01
N GLU A 192 -27.31 -19.54 6.06
CA GLU A 192 -27.03 -19.41 4.63
C GLU A 192 -27.16 -17.95 4.13
N ILE A 193 -27.78 -17.06 4.92
CA ILE A 193 -27.79 -15.62 4.60
C ILE A 193 -26.39 -15.06 4.83
N SER A 194 -25.80 -14.53 3.76
CA SER A 194 -24.44 -14.02 3.75
C SER A 194 -24.36 -12.53 4.10
N LEU A 195 -25.45 -11.78 3.86
CA LEU A 195 -25.50 -10.34 4.06
C LEU A 195 -26.95 -9.86 4.14
N ILE A 196 -27.23 -8.92 5.05
CA ILE A 196 -28.52 -8.23 5.14
C ILE A 196 -28.39 -6.80 4.60
N LEU A 197 -29.28 -6.42 3.70
CA LEU A 197 -29.42 -5.07 3.15
C LEU A 197 -30.64 -4.38 3.78
N MET A 198 -30.44 -3.24 4.44
CA MET A 198 -31.51 -2.46 5.07
C MET A 198 -31.51 -1.02 4.57
N ASP A 199 -32.68 -0.57 4.14
CA ASP A 199 -32.90 0.81 3.65
C ASP A 199 -33.57 1.70 4.72
N GLU A 200 -33.86 1.14 5.90
CA GLU A 200 -34.41 1.82 7.07
C GLU A 200 -33.71 1.35 8.36
N ASP A 201 -34.07 1.95 9.51
CA ASP A 201 -33.46 1.57 10.78
C ASP A 201 -33.83 0.13 11.17
N GLY A 202 -32.82 -0.65 11.56
CA GLY A 202 -32.95 -2.10 11.80
C GLY A 202 -33.73 -2.50 13.05
N ALA A 203 -34.57 -1.61 13.60
CA ALA A 203 -35.36 -1.85 14.80
C ALA A 203 -36.33 -3.03 14.68
N SER A 204 -36.68 -3.43 13.45
CA SER A 204 -37.51 -4.60 13.16
C SER A 204 -36.76 -5.94 13.23
N LEU A 205 -35.42 -5.92 13.29
CA LEU A 205 -34.60 -7.13 13.34
C LEU A 205 -34.37 -7.61 14.77
N PRO A 206 -34.20 -8.93 14.99
CA PRO A 206 -33.81 -9.45 16.29
C PRO A 206 -32.37 -9.02 16.63
N ASP A 207 -32.12 -8.66 17.90
CA ASP A 207 -30.77 -8.28 18.39
C ASP A 207 -29.66 -9.28 18.01
N GLN A 208 -30.02 -10.56 17.92
CA GLN A 208 -29.12 -11.64 17.53
C GLN A 208 -28.60 -11.51 16.09
N ALA A 209 -29.40 -10.98 15.15
CA ALA A 209 -28.98 -10.81 13.76
C ALA A 209 -27.78 -9.87 13.63
N PHE A 210 -27.75 -8.78 14.41
CA PHE A 210 -26.63 -7.83 14.45
C PHE A 210 -25.31 -8.45 14.95
N GLN A 211 -25.36 -9.64 15.56
CA GLN A 211 -24.18 -10.36 16.05
C GLN A 211 -23.73 -11.47 15.10
N GLU A 212 -24.64 -12.05 14.32
CA GLU A 212 -24.40 -13.27 13.54
C GLU A 212 -24.21 -13.02 12.05
N VAL A 213 -24.85 -11.99 11.49
CA VAL A 213 -24.83 -11.72 10.05
C VAL A 213 -24.38 -10.28 9.79
N PRO A 214 -23.49 -10.03 8.82
CA PRO A 214 -23.16 -8.67 8.41
C PRO A 214 -24.40 -7.93 7.90
N ILE A 215 -24.60 -6.70 8.37
CA ILE A 215 -25.73 -5.85 7.99
C ILE A 215 -25.20 -4.55 7.36
N LEU A 216 -25.64 -4.27 6.14
CA LEU A 216 -25.48 -2.98 5.49
C LEU A 216 -26.79 -2.22 5.63
N GLY A 217 -26.81 -1.24 6.54
CA GLY A 217 -28.00 -0.48 6.87
C GLY A 217 -27.74 1.02 6.86
N MET A 218 -28.80 1.79 6.62
CA MET A 218 -28.77 3.24 6.81
C MET A 218 -29.32 3.61 8.18
N GLY A 219 -28.60 4.46 8.92
CA GLY A 219 -29.13 5.09 10.14
C GLY A 219 -30.02 6.29 9.81
N GLN A 220 -30.55 6.97 10.83
CA GLN A 220 -31.36 8.17 10.61
C GLN A 220 -30.48 9.31 10.09
N LEU A 221 -30.74 9.75 8.86
CA LEU A 221 -29.98 10.79 8.18
C LEU A 221 -30.48 12.18 8.56
N ASN A 222 -29.56 13.07 8.94
CA ASN A 222 -29.87 14.46 9.29
C ASN A 222 -28.95 15.43 8.53
N THR A 223 -29.22 15.67 7.25
CA THR A 223 -28.33 16.44 6.36
C THR A 223 -28.30 17.93 6.70
N PRO A 224 -27.16 18.52 7.14
CA PRO A 224 -27.00 19.97 7.18
C PRO A 224 -26.63 20.54 5.81
N CYS A 225 -27.05 21.78 5.56
CA CYS A 225 -26.64 22.56 4.40
C CYS A 225 -26.10 23.92 4.85
N PHE A 226 -24.82 24.20 4.63
CA PHE A 226 -24.23 25.50 4.90
C PHE A 226 -24.20 26.35 3.62
N VAL A 227 -24.75 27.57 3.69
CA VAL A 227 -24.70 28.54 2.60
C VAL A 227 -23.72 29.63 2.98
N ASP A 228 -22.51 29.60 2.42
CA ASP A 228 -21.49 30.61 2.70
C ASP A 228 -21.85 31.96 2.04
N ARG A 229 -21.32 33.06 2.60
CA ARG A 229 -21.50 34.42 2.05
C ARG A 229 -20.99 34.58 0.61
N SER A 230 -20.03 33.75 0.17
CA SER A 230 -19.49 33.77 -1.19
C SER A 230 -20.36 33.00 -2.19
N ALA A 231 -21.38 32.28 -1.72
CA ALA A 231 -22.23 31.45 -2.55
C ALA A 231 -23.01 32.25 -3.61
N ASP A 232 -23.43 31.56 -4.66
CA ASP A 232 -24.51 32.04 -5.50
C ASP A 232 -25.84 31.81 -4.77
N ILE A 233 -26.36 32.85 -4.12
CA ILE A 233 -27.51 32.74 -3.21
C ILE A 233 -28.78 32.32 -3.96
N GLU A 234 -28.98 32.79 -5.21
CA GLU A 234 -30.15 32.40 -5.99
C GLU A 234 -30.08 30.93 -6.40
N GLN A 235 -28.90 30.45 -6.79
CA GLN A 235 -28.67 29.04 -7.06
C GLN A 235 -28.90 28.22 -5.79
N ALA A 236 -28.26 28.57 -4.67
CA ALA A 236 -28.37 27.85 -3.40
C ALA A 236 -29.83 27.72 -2.93
N ALA A 237 -30.58 28.83 -2.94
CA ALA A 237 -32.01 28.81 -2.60
C ALA A 237 -32.82 27.90 -3.54
N THR A 238 -32.52 27.91 -4.85
CA THR A 238 -33.21 27.07 -5.82
C THR A 238 -32.89 25.59 -5.62
N ASP A 239 -31.63 25.26 -5.38
CA ASP A 239 -31.14 23.89 -5.19
C ASP A 239 -31.74 23.27 -3.91
N ILE A 240 -31.68 24.00 -2.80
CA ILE A 240 -32.25 23.59 -1.51
C ILE A 240 -33.76 23.33 -1.64
N ILE A 241 -34.49 24.26 -2.30
CA ILE A 241 -35.93 24.08 -2.51
C ILE A 241 -36.20 22.86 -3.36
N ALA A 242 -35.48 22.69 -4.48
CA ALA A 242 -35.68 21.58 -5.39
C ALA A 242 -35.44 20.23 -4.71
N SER A 243 -34.39 20.12 -3.89
CA SER A 243 -34.04 18.90 -3.16
C SER A 243 -35.06 18.58 -2.06
N LYS A 244 -35.35 19.51 -1.15
CA LYS A 244 -36.29 19.24 -0.05
C LYS A 244 -37.74 19.08 -0.50
N HIS A 245 -38.13 19.68 -1.63
CA HIS A 245 -39.49 19.55 -2.16
C HIS A 245 -39.71 18.25 -2.93
N PHE A 246 -38.64 17.64 -3.47
CA PHE A 246 -38.74 16.41 -4.25
C PHE A 246 -39.39 15.28 -3.45
N ASP A 247 -40.41 14.66 -4.05
CA ASP A 247 -41.24 13.61 -3.45
C ASP A 247 -41.78 14.00 -2.06
N ASN A 248 -42.16 15.28 -1.87
CA ASN A 248 -42.58 15.88 -0.60
C ASN A 248 -41.57 15.70 0.56
N GLY A 249 -40.27 15.72 0.24
CA GLY A 249 -39.22 15.63 1.25
C GLY A 249 -39.04 14.22 1.83
N LEU A 250 -39.52 13.20 1.13
CA LEU A 250 -39.34 11.79 1.51
C LEU A 250 -37.89 11.29 1.37
N VAL A 251 -37.09 11.94 0.53
CA VAL A 251 -35.69 11.56 0.33
C VAL A 251 -34.89 11.83 1.60
N ALA A 252 -34.35 10.77 2.21
CA ALA A 252 -33.67 10.83 3.50
C ALA A 252 -32.42 11.74 3.50
N THR A 253 -31.72 11.83 2.37
CA THR A 253 -30.53 12.68 2.19
C THR A 253 -30.85 14.15 1.93
N ALA A 254 -32.10 14.51 1.65
CA ALA A 254 -32.49 15.90 1.42
C ALA A 254 -32.20 16.78 2.66
N GLU A 255 -31.99 18.07 2.42
CA GLU A 255 -31.61 19.04 3.45
C GLU A 255 -32.62 19.05 4.60
N GLN A 256 -32.13 18.95 5.83
CA GLN A 256 -32.96 18.95 7.03
C GLN A 256 -32.85 20.27 7.79
N THR A 257 -31.66 20.84 7.80
CA THR A 257 -31.34 22.13 8.43
C THR A 257 -30.43 22.93 7.51
N VAL A 258 -30.80 24.17 7.19
CA VAL A 258 -29.97 25.12 6.43
C VAL A 258 -29.40 26.14 7.39
N ILE A 259 -28.08 26.29 7.35
CA ILE A 259 -27.32 27.24 8.17
C ILE A 259 -26.85 28.38 7.28
N ILE A 260 -27.20 29.60 7.65
CA ILE A 260 -26.99 30.79 6.80
C ILE A 260 -26.34 31.90 7.65
N PRO A 261 -25.21 32.49 7.22
CA PRO A 261 -24.62 33.65 7.88
C PRO A 261 -25.58 34.84 7.94
N ARG A 262 -25.59 35.58 9.05
CA ARG A 262 -26.46 36.75 9.26
C ARG A 262 -26.41 37.76 8.11
N GLU A 263 -25.24 37.91 7.50
CA GLU A 263 -24.98 38.83 6.38
C GLU A 263 -25.90 38.60 5.18
N ILE A 264 -26.20 37.33 4.88
CA ILE A 264 -26.99 36.91 3.71
C ILE A 264 -28.32 36.25 4.10
N TYR A 265 -28.65 36.22 5.40
CA TYR A 265 -29.81 35.52 5.96
C TYR A 265 -31.14 35.98 5.35
N PHE A 266 -31.45 37.27 5.47
CA PHE A 266 -32.70 37.83 4.94
C PHE A 266 -32.77 37.77 3.41
N GLN A 267 -31.64 38.00 2.73
CA GLN A 267 -31.58 37.88 1.27
C GLN A 267 -31.95 36.47 0.80
N THR A 268 -31.43 35.45 1.48
CA THR A 268 -31.71 34.05 1.16
C THR A 268 -33.18 33.72 1.43
N LEU A 269 -33.72 34.11 2.59
CA LEU A 269 -35.14 33.89 2.93
C LEU A 269 -36.09 34.59 1.96
N ASP A 270 -35.81 35.84 1.58
CA ASP A 270 -36.62 36.59 0.63
C ASP A 270 -36.68 35.89 -0.73
N LEU A 271 -35.55 35.36 -1.22
CA LEU A 271 -35.49 34.58 -2.46
C LEU A 271 -36.28 33.28 -2.36
N MET A 272 -36.24 32.59 -1.21
CA MET A 272 -37.02 31.38 -1.01
C MET A 272 -38.53 31.67 -0.96
N MET A 273 -38.94 32.75 -0.28
CA MET A 273 -40.34 33.18 -0.22
C MET A 273 -40.87 33.57 -1.62
N GLN A 274 -40.06 34.24 -2.44
CA GLN A 274 -40.41 34.54 -3.84
C GLN A 274 -40.63 33.27 -4.70
N LYS A 275 -40.04 32.14 -4.29
CA LYS A 275 -40.18 30.83 -4.95
C LYS A 275 -41.28 29.97 -4.33
N SER A 276 -42.23 30.57 -3.61
CA SER A 276 -43.41 29.94 -2.99
C SER A 276 -43.09 29.08 -1.76
N CYS A 277 -42.11 29.49 -0.95
CA CYS A 277 -41.93 28.97 0.41
C CYS A 277 -42.65 29.86 1.43
N HIS A 278 -43.13 29.28 2.53
CA HIS A 278 -43.76 30.00 3.64
C HIS A 278 -42.81 30.07 4.83
N LEU A 279 -42.49 31.26 5.33
CA LEU A 279 -41.74 31.42 6.57
C LEU A 279 -42.71 31.31 7.75
N ALA A 280 -42.56 30.27 8.56
CA ALA A 280 -43.40 30.03 9.73
C ALA A 280 -43.19 31.11 10.80
N SER A 281 -44.29 31.62 11.35
CA SER A 281 -44.25 32.42 12.58
C SER A 281 -43.85 31.55 13.79
N GLU A 282 -43.47 32.17 14.91
CA GLU A 282 -43.16 31.43 16.15
C GLU A 282 -44.32 30.53 16.59
N GLN A 283 -45.58 30.97 16.43
CA GLN A 283 -46.76 30.17 16.75
C GLN A 283 -46.92 28.97 15.80
N GLU A 284 -46.76 29.19 14.49
CA GLU A 284 -46.84 28.11 13.49
C GLU A 284 -45.72 27.08 13.70
N LYS A 285 -44.52 27.54 14.10
CA LYS A 285 -43.40 26.66 14.46
C LYS A 285 -43.72 25.75 15.64
N GLU A 286 -44.26 26.29 16.74
CA GLU A 286 -44.68 25.50 17.91
C GLU A 286 -45.75 24.46 17.53
N GLN A 287 -46.68 24.84 16.66
CA GLN A 287 -47.70 23.93 16.13
C GLN A 287 -47.10 22.80 15.29
N LEU A 288 -46.08 23.09 14.47
CA LEU A 288 -45.35 22.09 13.69
C LEU A 288 -44.55 21.15 14.59
N GLU A 289 -43.89 21.66 15.62
CA GLU A 289 -43.13 20.85 16.59
C GLU A 289 -44.02 19.81 17.27
N LEU A 290 -45.21 20.23 17.74
CA LEU A 290 -46.19 19.35 18.40
C LEU A 290 -46.84 18.33 17.45
N LEU A 291 -47.00 18.68 16.16
CA LEU A 291 -47.57 17.76 15.18
C LEU A 291 -46.56 16.69 14.74
N LEU A 292 -45.34 17.13 14.43
CA LEU A 292 -44.34 16.30 13.75
C LEU A 292 -43.61 15.36 14.70
N PHE A 293 -43.51 15.69 15.99
CA PHE A 293 -42.76 14.90 16.95
C PHE A 293 -43.57 14.67 18.22
N ASP A 294 -43.52 13.45 18.72
CA ASP A 294 -44.06 13.14 20.04
C ASP A 294 -43.29 13.94 21.12
N PRO A 295 -43.97 14.69 22.01
CA PRO A 295 -43.31 15.59 22.96
C PRO A 295 -42.39 14.88 23.98
N ASP A 296 -42.69 13.62 24.30
CA ASP A 296 -42.00 12.88 25.35
C ASP A 296 -40.85 12.03 24.78
N THR A 297 -41.07 11.40 23.63
CA THR A 297 -40.13 10.46 23.01
C THR A 297 -39.34 11.08 21.85
N GLY A 298 -39.84 12.16 21.25
CA GLY A 298 -39.26 12.79 20.06
C GLY A 298 -39.37 11.95 18.79
N VAL A 299 -40.17 10.87 18.81
CA VAL A 299 -40.42 10.00 17.65
C VAL A 299 -41.21 10.77 16.59
N PRO A 300 -40.79 10.75 15.31
CA PRO A 300 -41.53 11.40 14.23
C PRO A 300 -42.93 10.82 14.02
N ASN A 301 -43.89 11.68 13.71
CA ASN A 301 -45.27 11.28 13.43
C ASN A 301 -45.39 10.64 12.03
N PRO A 302 -45.66 9.33 11.91
CA PRO A 302 -45.68 8.62 10.63
C PRO A 302 -46.85 9.00 9.72
N GLU A 303 -47.90 9.62 10.26
CA GLU A 303 -49.07 10.09 9.49
C GLU A 303 -48.73 11.32 8.65
N CYS A 304 -47.67 12.06 9.01
CA CYS A 304 -47.24 13.26 8.28
C CYS A 304 -46.31 12.94 7.10
N THR A 305 -45.66 11.78 7.13
CA THR A 305 -44.58 11.40 6.20
C THR A 305 -45.02 11.48 4.74
N GLY A 306 -44.31 12.30 3.94
CA GLY A 306 -44.55 12.45 2.50
C GLY A 306 -45.82 13.18 2.09
N LEU A 307 -46.49 13.88 3.02
CA LEU A 307 -47.58 14.80 2.70
C LEU A 307 -47.06 16.16 2.23
N ASP A 308 -47.86 16.86 1.43
CA ASP A 308 -47.51 18.19 0.94
C ASP A 308 -47.59 19.27 2.04
N ALA A 309 -46.93 20.41 1.81
CA ALA A 309 -46.81 21.48 2.79
C ALA A 309 -48.17 22.07 3.22
N ALA A 310 -49.14 22.17 2.31
CA ALA A 310 -50.45 22.72 2.64
C ALA A 310 -51.25 21.78 3.56
N THR A 311 -51.18 20.48 3.29
CA THR A 311 -51.77 19.45 4.16
C THR A 311 -51.12 19.42 5.54
N ILE A 312 -49.78 19.51 5.63
CA ILE A 312 -49.06 19.60 6.91
C ILE A 312 -49.47 20.85 7.71
N ALA A 313 -49.55 22.02 7.07
CA ALA A 313 -50.00 23.24 7.72
C ALA A 313 -51.42 23.10 8.28
N GLN A 314 -52.33 22.52 7.49
CA GLN A 314 -53.71 22.28 7.90
C GLN A 314 -53.79 21.34 9.11
N MET A 315 -53.01 20.26 9.11
CA MET A 315 -52.91 19.33 10.23
C MET A 315 -52.36 19.99 11.50
N ALA A 316 -51.42 20.93 11.35
CA ALA A 316 -50.83 21.68 12.46
C ALA A 316 -51.78 22.79 12.99
N GLY A 317 -52.84 23.12 12.25
CA GLY A 317 -53.86 24.08 12.66
C GLY A 317 -53.67 25.50 12.11
N PHE A 318 -52.95 25.66 11.00
CA PHE A 318 -52.83 26.92 10.26
C PHE A 318 -53.00 26.69 8.75
N THR A 319 -52.97 27.76 7.93
CA THR A 319 -53.21 27.66 6.49
C THR A 319 -52.15 28.40 5.69
N VAL A 320 -51.64 27.75 4.66
CA VAL A 320 -50.74 28.33 3.65
C VAL A 320 -51.37 28.23 2.26
N PRO A 321 -50.92 29.01 1.25
CA PRO A 321 -51.37 28.85 -0.12
C PRO A 321 -51.18 27.41 -0.63
N ALA A 322 -52.13 26.88 -1.40
CA ALA A 322 -52.10 25.49 -1.87
C ALA A 322 -50.88 25.11 -2.73
N HIS A 323 -50.18 26.11 -3.30
CA HIS A 323 -48.97 25.92 -4.11
C HIS A 323 -47.67 26.13 -3.31
N THR A 324 -47.76 26.18 -1.98
CA THR A 324 -46.59 26.30 -1.10
C THR A 324 -45.72 25.07 -1.25
N LYS A 325 -44.43 25.27 -1.55
CA LYS A 325 -43.48 24.18 -1.76
C LYS A 325 -42.91 23.66 -0.45
N LEU A 326 -42.46 24.57 0.41
CA LEU A 326 -41.81 24.28 1.69
C LEU A 326 -42.29 25.24 2.77
N ILE A 327 -42.33 24.76 4.01
CA ILE A 327 -42.45 25.60 5.20
C ILE A 327 -41.06 25.75 5.82
N LEU A 328 -40.58 27.00 5.93
CA LEU A 328 -39.30 27.35 6.51
C LEU A 328 -39.52 27.68 7.99
N ALA A 329 -38.85 26.98 8.89
CA ALA A 329 -39.00 27.18 10.33
C ALA A 329 -37.68 27.65 10.94
N GLU A 330 -37.66 28.87 11.48
CA GLU A 330 -36.49 29.42 12.15
C GLU A 330 -36.28 28.75 13.52
N ILE A 331 -35.13 28.11 13.70
CA ILE A 331 -34.71 27.46 14.96
C ILE A 331 -33.57 28.25 15.61
N ARG A 332 -33.37 28.07 16.92
CA ARG A 332 -32.35 28.79 17.71
C ARG A 332 -31.18 27.91 18.16
N GLY A 333 -31.19 26.64 17.81
CA GLY A 333 -30.18 25.67 18.21
C GLY A 333 -30.52 24.26 17.73
N ILE A 334 -29.68 23.30 18.10
CA ILE A 334 -29.79 21.89 17.68
C ILE A 334 -29.89 21.03 18.94
N GLY A 335 -30.79 20.04 18.92
CA GLY A 335 -30.91 19.04 19.98
C GLY A 335 -32.36 18.84 20.44
N PHE A 336 -32.53 18.12 21.55
CA PHE A 336 -33.85 17.76 22.08
C PHE A 336 -34.75 18.96 22.43
N SER A 337 -34.18 20.11 22.80
CA SER A 337 -34.92 21.36 23.05
C SER A 337 -35.38 22.08 21.78
N HIS A 338 -34.97 21.59 20.61
CA HIS A 338 -35.31 22.13 19.29
C HIS A 338 -35.80 20.98 18.38
N PRO A 339 -37.03 20.47 18.55
CA PRO A 339 -37.50 19.26 17.87
C PRO A 339 -37.35 19.31 16.34
N LEU A 340 -37.55 20.48 15.73
CA LEU A 340 -37.38 20.68 14.29
C LEU A 340 -35.93 20.51 13.81
N SER A 341 -34.92 20.45 14.68
CA SER A 341 -33.54 20.12 14.27
C SER A 341 -33.32 18.63 13.97
N ARG A 342 -34.33 17.78 14.17
CA ARG A 342 -34.32 16.34 13.80
C ARG A 342 -34.51 16.13 12.29
N SER A 343 -34.28 14.90 11.86
CA SER A 343 -34.67 14.44 10.53
C SER A 343 -36.19 14.49 10.35
N LYS A 344 -36.63 14.97 9.19
CA LYS A 344 -38.02 15.23 8.82
C LYS A 344 -38.27 14.70 7.41
N ALA A 345 -39.10 13.69 7.25
CA ALA A 345 -39.52 13.16 5.95
C ALA A 345 -40.76 13.90 5.39
N VAL A 346 -40.73 15.23 5.50
CA VAL A 346 -41.82 16.16 5.16
C VAL A 346 -41.24 17.44 4.54
N PRO A 347 -42.04 18.26 3.82
CA PRO A 347 -41.58 19.52 3.21
C PRO A 347 -41.47 20.68 4.22
N VAL A 348 -40.87 20.40 5.39
CA VAL A 348 -40.56 21.38 6.44
C VAL A 348 -39.03 21.45 6.58
N LEU A 349 -38.48 22.65 6.48
CA LEU A 349 -37.05 22.90 6.46
C LEU A 349 -36.66 23.84 7.59
N SER A 350 -35.69 23.42 8.41
CA SER A 350 -35.22 24.23 9.52
C SER A 350 -34.18 25.23 9.04
N ILE A 351 -34.29 26.48 9.46
CA ILE A 351 -33.35 27.56 9.12
C ILE A 351 -32.66 28.05 10.40
N LEU A 352 -31.33 28.15 10.37
CA LEU A 352 -30.52 28.60 11.49
C LEU A 352 -29.55 29.69 11.05
N ALA A 353 -29.53 30.80 11.79
CA ALA A 353 -28.58 31.89 11.56
C ALA A 353 -27.22 31.58 12.20
N ALA A 354 -26.13 31.89 11.51
CA ALA A 354 -24.77 31.84 12.05
C ALA A 354 -24.12 33.23 12.02
N GLU A 355 -23.30 33.55 13.02
CA GLU A 355 -22.51 34.78 13.13
C GLU A 355 -21.24 34.73 12.27
N SER A 356 -20.76 33.53 11.94
CA SER A 356 -19.54 33.33 11.15
C SER A 356 -19.55 31.98 10.41
N TRP A 357 -18.64 31.84 9.44
CA TRP A 357 -18.41 30.55 8.77
C TRP A 357 -18.00 29.44 9.75
N TYR A 358 -17.21 29.79 10.78
CA TYR A 358 -16.76 28.84 11.78
C TYR A 358 -17.92 28.32 12.64
N GLU A 359 -18.81 29.21 13.08
CA GLU A 359 -20.03 28.80 13.79
C GLU A 359 -20.95 27.98 12.90
N GLY A 360 -21.04 28.34 11.60
CA GLY A 360 -21.78 27.56 10.61
C GLY A 360 -21.30 26.10 10.52
N LEU A 361 -19.99 25.89 10.53
CA LEU A 361 -19.38 24.55 10.58
C LEU A 361 -19.72 23.83 11.89
N CYS A 362 -19.60 24.50 13.04
CA CYS A 362 -19.96 23.92 14.34
C CYS A 362 -21.43 23.47 14.37
N PHE A 363 -22.33 24.25 13.76
CA PHE A 363 -23.74 23.84 13.64
C PHE A 363 -23.90 22.64 12.70
N CYS A 364 -23.19 22.57 11.58
CA CYS A 364 -23.22 21.38 10.73
C CYS A 364 -22.78 20.12 11.49
N GLU A 365 -21.70 20.22 12.27
CA GLU A 365 -21.24 19.14 13.15
C GLU A 365 -22.33 18.73 14.15
N ALA A 366 -22.95 19.70 14.82
CA ALA A 366 -24.01 19.42 15.79
C ALA A 366 -25.27 18.78 15.15
N VAL A 367 -25.66 19.18 13.93
CA VAL A 367 -26.77 18.55 13.20
C VAL A 367 -26.45 17.08 12.90
N LEU A 368 -25.22 16.80 12.43
CA LEU A 368 -24.76 15.45 12.14
C LEU A 368 -24.66 14.58 13.40
N GLU A 369 -24.10 15.11 14.50
CA GLU A 369 -24.01 14.41 15.78
C GLU A 369 -25.37 14.13 16.41
N PHE A 370 -26.35 14.98 16.15
CA PHE A 370 -27.73 14.76 16.60
C PHE A 370 -28.46 13.74 15.72
N GLY A 371 -28.05 13.57 14.47
CA GLY A 371 -28.39 12.39 13.66
C GLY A 371 -27.63 11.16 14.15
N SER A 372 -28.22 9.97 14.01
CA SER A 372 -27.53 8.72 14.34
C SER A 372 -26.56 8.25 13.25
N ALA A 373 -26.51 8.94 12.11
CA ALA A 373 -25.66 8.60 10.97
C ALA A 373 -25.00 9.83 10.31
N SER A 374 -23.68 9.73 10.15
CA SER A 374 -22.80 10.70 9.50
C SER A 374 -22.72 10.46 7.97
N HIS A 375 -23.78 10.79 7.23
CA HIS A 375 -23.88 10.41 5.81
C HIS A 375 -23.62 11.53 4.82
N THR A 376 -24.39 12.63 4.86
CA THR A 376 -24.35 13.69 3.83
C THR A 376 -24.25 15.07 4.50
N ALA A 377 -23.41 15.94 3.94
CA ALA A 377 -23.42 17.38 4.23
C ALA A 377 -23.31 18.19 2.93
N VAL A 378 -24.00 19.34 2.88
CA VAL A 378 -24.03 20.21 1.70
C VAL A 378 -23.36 21.54 2.01
N LEU A 379 -22.52 22.03 1.09
CA LEU A 379 -21.94 23.37 1.12
C LEU A 379 -22.25 24.10 -0.19
N HIS A 380 -22.84 25.28 -0.09
CA HIS A 380 -22.84 26.26 -1.16
C HIS A 380 -21.76 27.32 -0.86
N SER A 381 -20.73 27.41 -1.69
CA SER A 381 -19.59 28.34 -1.54
C SER A 381 -18.81 28.50 -2.84
N ARG A 382 -18.29 29.69 -3.11
CA ARG A 382 -17.29 29.92 -4.17
C ARG A 382 -15.86 29.97 -3.61
N ASP A 383 -15.72 29.92 -2.29
CA ASP A 383 -14.44 29.87 -1.59
C ASP A 383 -13.90 28.42 -1.55
N LYS A 384 -12.74 28.23 -2.19
CA LYS A 384 -12.08 26.92 -2.28
C LYS A 384 -11.48 26.48 -0.95
N ASP A 385 -10.89 27.40 -0.19
CA ASP A 385 -10.24 27.08 1.07
C ASP A 385 -11.28 26.63 2.10
N LEU A 386 -12.44 27.30 2.11
CA LEU A 386 -13.58 26.88 2.91
C LEU A 386 -14.15 25.52 2.46
N SER A 387 -14.14 25.23 1.17
CA SER A 387 -14.62 23.94 0.65
C SER A 387 -13.71 22.79 1.09
N GLU A 388 -12.39 22.99 1.10
CA GLU A 388 -11.42 22.03 1.62
C GLU A 388 -11.53 21.85 3.15
N GLU A 389 -11.68 22.96 3.90
CA GLU A 389 -11.89 22.92 5.34
C GLU A 389 -13.21 22.18 5.69
N PHE A 390 -14.33 22.51 5.03
CA PHE A 390 -15.61 21.85 5.22
C PHE A 390 -15.52 20.35 4.95
N SER A 391 -14.89 19.96 3.83
CA SER A 391 -14.75 18.57 3.41
C SER A 391 -13.83 17.75 4.32
N SER A 392 -12.78 18.37 4.87
CA SER A 392 -11.82 17.70 5.76
C SER A 392 -12.29 17.62 7.21
N ARG A 393 -13.10 18.60 7.65
CA ARG A 393 -13.59 18.71 9.02
C ARG A 393 -14.86 17.88 9.27
N LEU A 394 -15.85 17.95 8.38
CA LEU A 394 -17.09 17.21 8.57
C LEU A 394 -16.88 15.72 8.31
N LYS A 395 -17.20 14.93 9.33
CA LYS A 395 -17.13 13.47 9.26
C LYS A 395 -18.40 12.94 8.62
N VAL A 396 -18.44 12.92 7.30
CA VAL A 396 -19.56 12.40 6.51
C VAL A 396 -19.05 11.50 5.39
N THR A 397 -19.87 10.55 4.96
CA THR A 397 -19.58 9.73 3.76
C THR A 397 -19.57 10.60 2.49
N HIS A 398 -20.41 11.64 2.43
CA HIS A 398 -20.56 12.50 1.26
C HIS A 398 -20.61 13.99 1.61
N THR A 399 -19.71 14.73 0.96
CA THR A 399 -19.76 16.19 0.90
C THR A 399 -20.23 16.63 -0.48
N ILE A 400 -21.32 17.38 -0.52
CA ILE A 400 -21.96 17.86 -1.75
C ILE A 400 -21.69 19.36 -1.88
N LEU A 401 -21.04 19.78 -2.97
CA LEU A 401 -20.67 21.17 -3.20
C LEU A 401 -21.53 21.81 -4.29
N ASN A 402 -22.16 22.94 -3.98
CA ASN A 402 -22.88 23.80 -4.92
C ASN A 402 -23.94 23.09 -5.79
N GLN A 403 -24.64 22.12 -5.20
CA GLN A 403 -25.69 21.36 -5.89
C GLN A 403 -26.69 20.79 -4.86
N PRO A 404 -27.93 20.45 -5.29
CA PRO A 404 -28.96 19.91 -4.40
C PRO A 404 -28.54 18.56 -3.79
N ALA A 405 -28.86 18.31 -2.52
CA ALA A 405 -28.55 17.04 -1.86
C ALA A 405 -29.15 15.83 -2.60
N THR A 406 -30.45 15.88 -2.92
CA THR A 406 -31.15 14.82 -3.66
C THR A 406 -30.52 14.52 -5.01
N ARG A 407 -30.00 15.53 -5.73
CA ARG A 407 -29.31 15.32 -7.01
C ARG A 407 -27.94 14.71 -6.78
N GLY A 408 -27.18 15.16 -5.80
CA GLY A 408 -25.88 14.57 -5.47
C GLY A 408 -26.02 13.09 -5.08
N ASP A 409 -27.07 12.72 -4.36
CA ASP A 409 -27.37 11.35 -3.94
C ASP A 409 -27.88 10.47 -5.11
N LEU A 410 -28.87 10.94 -5.88
CA LEU A 410 -29.36 10.26 -7.08
C LEU A 410 -28.29 10.17 -8.19
N CYS A 411 -27.37 11.14 -8.27
CA CYS A 411 -26.21 11.09 -9.16
C CYS A 411 -25.00 10.37 -8.54
N ASN A 412 -25.06 9.90 -7.28
CA ASN A 412 -24.04 9.02 -6.69
C ASN A 412 -24.45 7.54 -6.79
N LEU A 413 -25.77 7.26 -6.85
CA LEU A 413 -26.26 6.10 -7.63
C LEU A 413 -25.77 6.16 -9.10
N LEU A 414 -25.31 7.34 -9.55
CA LEU A 414 -24.67 7.78 -10.81
C LEU A 414 -23.13 7.73 -10.89
N VAL A 415 -22.43 7.96 -9.77
CA VAL A 415 -20.98 8.18 -9.75
C VAL A 415 -20.31 7.50 -8.54
N SER A 416 -19.33 6.65 -8.85
CA SER A 416 -18.30 6.04 -7.98
C SER A 416 -18.67 4.76 -7.20
N ALA A 417 -18.37 3.63 -7.82
CA ALA A 417 -18.18 2.33 -7.17
C ALA A 417 -16.87 2.21 -6.36
N ASN A 418 -16.22 3.33 -6.00
CA ASN A 418 -14.95 3.32 -5.28
C ASN A 418 -14.91 4.50 -4.30
N ASN A 419 -14.94 4.15 -3.01
CA ASN A 419 -14.57 4.91 -1.80
C ASN A 419 -15.72 4.94 -0.79
N THR A 420 -15.55 4.31 0.38
CA THR A 420 -15.27 5.01 1.67
C THR A 420 -15.12 3.98 2.81
N ILE A 421 -14.15 4.24 3.70
CA ILE A 421 -13.85 3.52 4.95
C ILE A 421 -14.67 4.17 6.09
N CYS A 422 -15.32 3.39 6.95
CA CYS A 422 -16.01 3.91 8.15
C CYS A 422 -15.05 4.04 9.35
N HIS A 423 -15.16 5.16 10.06
CA HIS A 423 -14.43 5.45 11.31
C HIS A 423 -15.10 4.84 12.55
N ALA A 424 -14.26 4.60 13.56
CA ALA A 424 -14.46 3.75 14.74
C ALA A 424 -15.44 4.24 15.84
N ARG A 425 -16.62 4.81 15.53
CA ARG A 425 -17.61 5.18 16.56
C ARG A 425 -18.96 4.44 16.52
N ASP A 426 -19.22 3.59 15.52
CA ASP A 426 -20.48 2.81 15.45
C ASP A 426 -20.54 1.58 16.36
N ARG A 427 -19.53 1.36 17.23
CA ARG A 427 -19.55 0.26 18.21
C ARG A 427 -20.68 0.34 19.24
N GLN A 428 -21.34 1.49 19.42
CA GLN A 428 -22.51 1.58 20.31
C GLN A 428 -23.84 1.23 19.62
N ALA A 429 -23.90 1.16 18.28
CA ALA A 429 -25.10 0.83 17.52
C ALA A 429 -25.04 -0.52 16.78
N GLY A 430 -23.92 -1.25 16.84
CA GLY A 430 -23.82 -2.61 16.31
C GLY A 430 -23.76 -2.75 14.77
N ASN A 431 -23.81 -1.65 14.01
CA ASN A 431 -23.75 -1.70 12.55
C ASN A 431 -22.30 -1.62 12.01
N PRO A 432 -21.83 -2.59 11.20
CA PRO A 432 -20.44 -2.65 10.75
C PRO A 432 -20.05 -1.67 9.63
N SER A 433 -20.97 -0.88 9.04
CA SER A 433 -20.61 0.16 8.06
C SER A 433 -21.77 1.13 7.76
N THR A 434 -21.50 2.43 7.77
CA THR A 434 -22.38 3.55 7.37
C THR A 434 -22.15 4.03 5.92
N ALA A 435 -21.72 3.13 5.04
CA ALA A 435 -21.41 3.44 3.65
C ALA A 435 -22.58 3.05 2.71
N LEU A 436 -22.78 3.84 1.64
CA LEU A 436 -23.74 3.55 0.58
C LEU A 436 -23.46 2.18 -0.04
N LEU A 437 -24.53 1.42 -0.33
CA LEU A 437 -24.43 0.11 -0.96
C LEU A 437 -23.68 0.24 -2.28
N SER A 438 -22.47 -0.32 -2.33
CA SER A 438 -21.64 -0.37 -3.52
C SER A 438 -21.47 -1.80 -3.99
N ILE A 439 -21.25 -1.96 -5.29
CA ILE A 439 -21.07 -3.28 -5.92
C ILE A 439 -19.92 -4.09 -5.32
N ASP A 440 -18.89 -3.41 -4.82
CA ASP A 440 -17.73 -4.01 -4.18
C ASP A 440 -18.07 -4.71 -2.86
N MET A 441 -19.10 -4.25 -2.15
CA MET A 441 -19.56 -4.90 -0.92
C MET A 441 -20.30 -6.20 -1.18
N LEU A 442 -20.76 -6.42 -2.41
CA LEU A 442 -21.47 -7.62 -2.84
C LEU A 442 -20.55 -8.64 -3.53
N ILE A 443 -19.23 -8.40 -3.54
CA ILE A 443 -18.22 -9.26 -4.14
C ILE A 443 -17.11 -9.56 -3.13
N ARG A 444 -16.71 -10.83 -3.02
CA ARG A 444 -15.45 -11.24 -2.42
C ARG A 444 -14.33 -11.23 -3.45
N ARG A 445 -13.19 -10.64 -3.09
CA ARG A 445 -12.00 -10.58 -3.94
C ARG A 445 -10.99 -11.63 -3.50
N GLN A 446 -10.77 -12.65 -4.33
CA GLN A 446 -9.75 -13.66 -4.09
C GLN A 446 -8.44 -13.26 -4.78
N LEU A 447 -7.37 -13.09 -4.00
CA LEU A 447 -6.03 -12.85 -4.54
C LEU A 447 -5.37 -14.19 -4.90
N VAL A 448 -5.06 -14.37 -6.18
CA VAL A 448 -4.27 -15.49 -6.70
C VAL A 448 -2.89 -14.98 -7.05
N GLN A 449 -1.87 -15.45 -6.33
CA GLN A 449 -0.48 -15.05 -6.56
C GLN A 449 0.27 -16.16 -7.31
N LYS A 450 0.69 -15.85 -8.54
CA LYS A 450 1.63 -16.68 -9.29
C LYS A 450 3.08 -16.32 -8.92
N PRO A 451 4.05 -17.20 -9.17
CA PRO A 451 5.46 -16.84 -9.07
C PRO A 451 5.73 -15.59 -9.92
N GLN A 452 6.31 -14.55 -9.30
CA GLN A 452 6.69 -13.34 -10.01
C GLN A 452 7.76 -13.64 -11.06
N LEU A 453 7.59 -13.06 -12.24
CA LEU A 453 8.69 -12.87 -13.19
C LEU A 453 9.57 -11.76 -12.62
N ARG A 454 10.63 -12.14 -11.89
CA ARG A 454 11.57 -11.18 -11.32
C ARG A 454 12.45 -10.60 -12.43
N LEU A 455 12.28 -9.32 -12.70
CA LEU A 455 13.21 -8.56 -13.53
C LEU A 455 14.49 -8.37 -12.71
N ARG A 456 15.63 -8.86 -13.23
CA ARG A 456 16.94 -8.65 -12.61
C ARG A 456 17.72 -7.64 -13.44
N GLU A 457 18.07 -6.52 -12.83
CA GLU A 457 18.97 -5.54 -13.44
C GLU A 457 20.42 -5.91 -13.14
N TRP A 458 21.29 -5.81 -14.15
CA TRP A 458 22.74 -5.97 -13.98
C TRP A 458 23.41 -4.61 -13.84
N ARG A 459 24.12 -4.39 -12.73
CA ARG A 459 24.68 -3.08 -12.35
C ARG A 459 26.19 -3.14 -12.29
N THR A 460 26.85 -2.18 -12.94
CA THR A 460 28.31 -1.99 -12.90
C THR A 460 28.60 -0.49 -12.84
N PRO A 461 29.81 -0.07 -12.40
CA PRO A 461 30.26 1.31 -12.57
C PRO A 461 30.14 1.76 -14.02
N ASP A 462 29.88 3.04 -14.24
CA ASP A 462 29.75 3.62 -15.58
C ASP A 462 31.02 3.46 -16.40
N LYS A 463 32.19 3.66 -15.77
CA LYS A 463 33.50 3.57 -16.42
C LYS A 463 34.53 2.89 -15.54
N VAL A 464 35.16 1.85 -16.08
CA VAL A 464 36.32 1.20 -15.50
C VAL A 464 37.47 1.28 -16.49
N ILE A 465 38.55 1.95 -16.10
CA ILE A 465 39.75 2.16 -16.92
C ILE A 465 40.89 1.42 -16.24
N PHE A 466 41.50 0.49 -16.95
CA PHE A 466 42.51 -0.41 -16.42
C PHE A 466 43.67 -0.54 -17.41
N SER A 467 44.89 -0.47 -16.88
CA SER A 467 46.17 -0.83 -17.49
C SER A 467 47.26 -0.07 -16.73
N GLN A 468 48.52 -0.49 -16.87
CA GLN A 468 49.64 0.32 -16.40
C GLN A 468 49.58 1.76 -16.96
N GLY A 469 49.73 2.76 -16.09
CA GLY A 469 49.74 4.17 -16.45
C GLY A 469 48.37 4.77 -16.78
N CYS A 470 47.27 4.06 -16.52
CA CYS A 470 45.92 4.58 -16.81
C CYS A 470 45.55 5.82 -15.97
N THR A 471 46.29 6.13 -14.90
CA THR A 471 46.13 7.37 -14.12
C THR A 471 46.32 8.63 -14.97
N ALA A 472 47.05 8.55 -16.09
CA ALA A 472 47.16 9.65 -17.05
C ALA A 472 45.79 10.07 -17.64
N HIS A 473 44.78 9.20 -17.58
CA HIS A 473 43.41 9.53 -18.01
C HIS A 473 42.80 10.70 -17.22
N LEU A 474 43.30 10.99 -15.99
CA LEU A 474 42.93 12.19 -15.23
C LEU A 474 43.11 13.48 -16.03
N GLN A 475 44.02 13.52 -17.03
CA GLN A 475 44.22 14.66 -17.92
C GLN A 475 43.03 14.92 -18.87
N THR A 476 42.23 13.89 -19.16
CA THR A 476 41.16 13.93 -20.16
C THR A 476 39.78 14.17 -19.55
N LEU A 477 39.65 14.03 -18.23
CA LEU A 477 38.39 14.25 -17.52
C LEU A 477 38.05 15.74 -17.50
N THR A 478 36.88 16.09 -18.01
CA THR A 478 36.36 17.47 -18.08
C THR A 478 35.32 17.74 -17.00
N GLY A 479 35.16 19.00 -16.57
CA GLY A 479 34.12 19.40 -15.61
C GLY A 479 34.55 19.35 -14.14
N MET A 480 35.84 19.20 -13.87
CA MET A 480 36.41 19.12 -12.51
C MET A 480 36.99 20.47 -12.09
N ALA A 481 36.15 21.41 -11.64
CA ALA A 481 36.62 22.73 -11.20
C ALA A 481 37.16 22.72 -9.75
N ARG A 482 36.56 21.91 -8.88
CA ARG A 482 36.87 21.83 -7.44
C ARG A 482 36.93 20.36 -7.03
N ILE A 483 38.13 19.85 -6.77
CA ILE A 483 38.37 18.45 -6.45
C ILE A 483 38.70 18.30 -4.96
N LEU A 484 37.89 17.53 -4.25
CA LEU A 484 38.23 17.07 -2.90
C LEU A 484 39.01 15.76 -3.01
N ILE A 485 40.25 15.75 -2.55
CA ILE A 485 41.10 14.55 -2.55
C ILE A 485 40.94 13.87 -1.20
N VAL A 486 40.41 12.64 -1.22
CA VAL A 486 40.22 11.81 -0.03
C VAL A 486 41.32 10.75 -0.02
N THR A 487 42.20 10.78 0.99
CA THR A 487 43.38 9.92 1.05
C THR A 487 43.83 9.66 2.48
N GLU A 488 44.53 8.57 2.71
CA GLU A 488 45.13 8.27 4.01
C GLU A 488 46.25 9.27 4.36
N LYS A 489 46.43 9.56 5.64
CA LYS A 489 47.46 10.50 6.14
C LYS A 489 48.87 10.10 5.71
N GLU A 490 49.12 8.81 5.62
CA GLU A 490 50.42 8.22 5.23
C GLU A 490 50.73 8.45 3.75
N LEU A 491 49.69 8.49 2.91
CA LEU A 491 49.82 8.69 1.46
C LEU A 491 49.98 10.17 1.06
N LEU A 492 49.72 11.14 1.94
CA LEU A 492 49.79 12.58 1.61
C LEU A 492 51.14 13.03 1.02
N LYS A 493 52.23 12.35 1.37
CA LYS A 493 53.59 12.65 0.89
C LYS A 493 54.13 11.61 -0.09
N SER A 494 53.27 10.74 -0.61
CA SER A 494 53.65 9.64 -1.48
C SER A 494 53.84 10.08 -2.93
N GLU A 495 54.62 9.32 -3.69
CA GLU A 495 54.80 9.55 -5.12
C GLU A 495 53.48 9.33 -5.89
N GLN A 496 52.58 8.49 -5.38
CA GLN A 496 51.25 8.27 -5.94
C GLN A 496 50.41 9.56 -5.96
N ILE A 497 50.33 10.27 -4.82
CA ILE A 497 49.59 11.54 -4.75
C ILE A 497 50.25 12.60 -5.63
N ALA A 498 51.58 12.71 -5.59
CA ALA A 498 52.31 13.64 -6.45
C ALA A 498 52.06 13.39 -7.95
N THR A 499 52.03 12.12 -8.36
CA THR A 499 51.75 11.70 -9.73
C THR A 499 50.33 12.05 -10.15
N ALA A 500 49.32 11.73 -9.33
CA ALA A 500 47.93 12.08 -9.60
C ALA A 500 47.72 13.60 -9.73
N LEU A 501 48.32 14.39 -8.82
CA LEU A 501 48.28 15.85 -8.88
C LEU A 501 48.97 16.41 -10.13
N SER A 502 50.07 15.81 -10.58
CA SER A 502 50.77 16.25 -11.79
C SER A 502 49.88 16.13 -13.04
N TYR A 503 49.11 15.04 -13.15
CA TYR A 503 48.16 14.84 -14.24
C TYR A 503 46.99 15.83 -14.16
N LEU A 504 46.45 16.10 -12.97
CA LEU A 504 45.41 17.12 -12.79
C LEU A 504 45.90 18.52 -13.17
N ASN A 505 47.10 18.91 -12.72
CA ASN A 505 47.67 20.23 -12.99
C ASN A 505 48.11 20.44 -14.46
N SER A 506 48.30 19.36 -15.22
CA SER A 506 48.64 19.46 -16.64
C SER A 506 47.46 19.88 -17.53
N GLN A 507 46.25 19.97 -16.98
CA GLN A 507 45.08 20.51 -17.68
C GLN A 507 45.17 22.03 -17.81
N ASN A 508 44.73 22.59 -18.93
CA ASN A 508 44.62 24.04 -19.15
C ASN A 508 43.48 24.71 -18.35
N GLN A 509 42.93 24.05 -17.32
CA GLN A 509 41.86 24.55 -16.45
C GLN A 509 42.39 24.84 -15.05
N CYS A 510 41.90 25.92 -14.43
CA CYS A 510 42.26 26.27 -13.04
C CYS A 510 41.50 25.35 -12.08
N ILE A 511 42.12 24.23 -11.70
CA ILE A 511 41.57 23.27 -10.74
C ILE A 511 41.95 23.70 -9.32
N LYS A 512 40.96 23.82 -8.43
CA LYS A 512 41.20 23.97 -6.99
C LYS A 512 41.14 22.59 -6.34
N THR A 513 42.13 22.28 -5.50
CA THR A 513 42.21 21.02 -4.76
C THR A 513 42.19 21.26 -3.26
N GLU A 514 41.39 20.51 -2.51
CA GLU A 514 41.43 20.43 -1.05
C GLU A 514 41.63 18.97 -0.62
N PHE A 515 42.26 18.74 0.54
CA PHE A 515 42.55 17.40 1.04
C PHE A 515 41.70 17.08 2.25
N PHE A 516 41.10 15.89 2.26
CA PHE A 516 40.52 15.26 3.44
C PHE A 516 41.32 14.00 3.75
N SER A 517 41.93 13.95 4.92
CA SER A 517 42.85 12.86 5.28
C SER A 517 42.58 12.20 6.63
N LYS A 518 41.41 12.44 7.22
CA LYS A 518 40.99 11.78 8.45
C LYS A 518 40.34 10.44 8.11
N ILE A 519 41.17 9.50 7.66
CA ILE A 519 40.77 8.13 7.35
C ILE A 519 41.22 7.24 8.50
N GLU A 520 40.29 6.45 9.03
CA GLU A 520 40.54 5.45 10.05
C GLU A 520 40.70 4.07 9.40
N GLN A 521 41.01 3.04 10.20
CA GLN A 521 41.09 1.65 9.70
C GLN A 521 39.73 1.12 9.24
N ILE A 522 38.64 1.66 9.78
CA ILE A 522 37.25 1.33 9.46
C ILE A 522 36.50 2.59 9.02
N VAL A 523 35.38 2.43 8.34
CA VAL A 523 34.53 3.56 7.93
C VAL A 523 33.71 4.04 9.13
N CYS A 524 34.09 5.16 9.73
CA CYS A 524 33.42 5.74 10.90
C CYS A 524 32.46 6.87 10.52
N ILE A 525 31.36 7.00 11.27
CA ILE A 525 30.40 8.10 11.10
C ILE A 525 31.08 9.47 11.28
N ASP A 526 31.91 9.63 12.32
CA ASP A 526 32.67 10.87 12.58
C ASP A 526 33.50 11.32 11.37
N ALA A 527 34.18 10.39 10.70
CA ALA A 527 34.99 10.69 9.52
C ALA A 527 34.11 11.13 8.33
N ILE A 528 32.92 10.53 8.18
CA ILE A 528 31.96 10.92 7.14
C ILE A 528 31.39 12.30 7.43
N GLU A 529 30.99 12.58 8.67
CA GLU A 529 30.42 13.88 9.08
C GLU A 529 31.43 15.02 8.90
N GLU A 530 32.67 14.85 9.36
CA GLU A 530 33.73 15.83 9.13
C GLU A 530 34.08 15.98 7.64
N GLY A 531 34.01 14.88 6.88
CA GLY A 531 34.15 14.90 5.44
C GLY A 531 33.06 15.74 4.76
N ILE A 532 31.80 15.58 5.17
CA ILE A 532 30.66 16.36 4.69
C ILE A 532 30.82 17.84 5.05
N GLU A 533 31.29 18.18 6.26
CA GLU A 533 31.59 19.57 6.62
C GLU A 533 32.67 20.19 5.72
N CYS A 534 33.70 19.41 5.38
CA CYS A 534 34.72 19.83 4.42
C CYS A 534 34.09 20.05 3.03
N MET A 535 33.23 19.13 2.58
CA MET A 535 32.48 19.29 1.33
C MET A 535 31.53 20.49 1.35
N ASP A 536 30.97 20.88 2.48
CA ASP A 536 30.10 22.04 2.59
C ASP A 536 30.86 23.37 2.52
N LYS A 537 32.05 23.42 3.13
CA LYS A 537 32.94 24.59 3.03
C LYS A 537 33.56 24.69 1.64
N PHE A 538 33.99 23.56 1.08
CA PHE A 538 34.70 23.51 -0.19
C PHE A 538 33.78 23.39 -1.42
N LYS A 539 32.52 22.97 -1.29
CA LYS A 539 31.58 22.76 -2.42
C LYS A 539 32.24 22.07 -3.63
N PRO A 540 32.75 20.83 -3.49
CA PRO A 540 33.45 20.13 -4.57
C PRO A 540 32.50 19.79 -5.72
N THR A 541 33.02 19.84 -6.95
CA THR A 541 32.36 19.28 -8.13
C THR A 541 32.72 17.80 -8.31
N SER A 542 33.85 17.38 -7.74
CA SER A 542 34.35 16.01 -7.85
C SER A 542 35.13 15.59 -6.60
N ILE A 543 35.10 14.30 -6.29
CA ILE A 543 35.92 13.66 -5.27
C ILE A 543 36.89 12.73 -5.98
N LEU A 544 38.18 12.82 -5.62
CA LEU A 544 39.20 11.88 -6.04
C LEU A 544 39.65 11.08 -4.81
N ALA A 545 39.19 9.85 -4.71
CA ALA A 545 39.53 8.94 -3.62
C ALA A 545 40.77 8.12 -4.01
N ILE A 546 41.87 8.28 -3.26
CA ILE A 546 43.14 7.58 -3.50
C ILE A 546 43.52 6.84 -2.21
N GLY A 547 43.44 5.53 -2.20
CA GLY A 547 43.77 4.74 -1.01
C GLY A 547 43.25 3.31 -1.03
N ASN A 548 43.25 2.71 0.16
CA ASN A 548 42.68 1.38 0.41
C ASN A 548 41.13 1.36 0.37
N GLU A 549 40.54 0.20 0.66
CA GLU A 549 39.09 -0.03 0.63
C GLU A 549 38.33 0.97 1.53
N THR A 550 38.79 1.15 2.77
CA THR A 550 38.21 2.08 3.75
C THR A 550 38.21 3.52 3.25
N THR A 551 39.27 3.95 2.56
CA THR A 551 39.36 5.32 1.99
C THR A 551 38.27 5.55 0.95
N ILE A 552 38.10 4.61 0.02
CA ILE A 552 37.13 4.74 -1.06
C ILE A 552 35.71 4.65 -0.51
N ASP A 553 35.44 3.73 0.42
CA ASP A 553 34.13 3.57 1.03
C ASP A 553 33.72 4.77 1.91
N THR A 554 34.69 5.42 2.57
CA THR A 554 34.47 6.70 3.25
C THR A 554 34.06 7.77 2.23
N ALA A 555 34.77 7.87 1.09
CA ALA A 555 34.44 8.83 0.03
C ALA A 555 33.06 8.59 -0.61
N LYS A 556 32.66 7.32 -0.81
CA LYS A 556 31.30 6.97 -1.26
C LYS A 556 30.24 7.45 -0.29
N SER A 557 30.46 7.19 1.00
CA SER A 557 29.53 7.54 2.07
C SER A 557 29.40 9.06 2.19
N MET A 558 30.52 9.79 2.16
CA MET A 558 30.54 11.25 2.11
C MET A 558 29.72 11.78 0.92
N ARG A 559 29.95 11.24 -0.28
CA ARG A 559 29.19 11.61 -1.49
C ARG A 559 27.69 11.36 -1.33
N TYR A 560 27.30 10.19 -0.81
CA TYR A 560 25.90 9.77 -0.67
C TYR A 560 25.13 10.71 0.26
N PHE A 561 25.64 10.92 1.49
CA PHE A 561 24.97 11.76 2.48
C PHE A 561 25.01 13.24 2.12
N TYR A 562 26.07 13.71 1.45
CA TYR A 562 26.15 15.10 0.97
C TYR A 562 25.03 15.45 -0.03
N GLN A 563 24.61 14.49 -0.85
CA GLN A 563 23.59 14.73 -1.88
C GLN A 563 22.16 14.64 -1.34
N ARG A 564 21.98 14.00 -0.18
CA ARG A 564 20.70 13.68 0.46
C ARG A 564 20.70 14.07 1.95
N PRO A 565 20.77 15.37 2.29
CA PRO A 565 20.77 15.82 3.68
C PRO A 565 19.51 15.41 4.46
N GLU A 566 18.36 15.24 3.78
CA GLU A 566 17.11 14.75 4.36
C GLU A 566 17.15 13.27 4.78
N SER A 567 18.04 12.46 4.21
CA SER A 567 18.19 11.03 4.50
C SER A 567 18.99 10.77 5.79
N GLY A 568 18.99 11.73 6.73
CA GLY A 568 19.91 11.81 7.86
C GLY A 568 20.16 10.49 8.59
N PHE A 569 21.29 10.39 9.29
CA PHE A 569 21.79 9.16 9.91
C PHE A 569 20.81 8.44 10.87
N SER A 570 19.67 9.04 11.22
CA SER A 570 18.59 8.47 12.04
C SER A 570 17.42 7.85 11.25
N HIS A 571 17.22 8.18 9.97
CA HIS A 571 15.99 7.86 9.22
C HIS A 571 16.10 6.66 8.26
N SER A 572 17.30 6.15 8.00
CA SER A 572 17.48 4.89 7.26
C SER A 572 17.29 3.71 8.23
N SER A 573 16.18 2.99 8.10
CA SER A 573 15.82 1.87 8.97
C SER A 573 16.96 0.84 9.08
N PRO A 574 17.26 0.30 10.28
CA PRO A 574 18.19 -0.82 10.44
C PRO A 574 17.69 -2.16 9.89
N ASN A 575 16.46 -2.19 9.37
CA ASN A 575 15.72 -3.41 9.10
C ASN A 575 15.34 -3.45 7.62
N LEU A 576 15.79 -4.52 6.96
CA LEU A 576 15.30 -5.10 5.72
C LEU A 576 14.14 -4.29 5.08
N HIS A 577 14.44 -3.35 4.19
CA HIS A 577 13.38 -2.86 3.34
C HIS A 577 13.09 -3.97 2.32
N ILE A 578 11.82 -4.33 2.16
CA ILE A 578 11.36 -5.19 1.07
C ILE A 578 11.76 -4.59 -0.30
N ALA A 579 12.06 -3.30 -0.35
CA ALA A 579 12.64 -2.58 -1.49
C ALA A 579 14.15 -2.85 -1.75
N ASP A 580 14.88 -3.51 -0.83
CA ASP A 580 16.31 -3.87 -0.97
C ASP A 580 16.52 -5.20 -1.72
N PHE A 581 15.42 -5.82 -2.16
CA PHE A 581 15.44 -6.85 -3.17
C PHE A 581 15.66 -6.17 -4.54
N PRO A 582 16.44 -6.78 -5.45
CA PRO A 582 16.69 -6.26 -6.81
C PRO A 582 15.43 -6.09 -7.68
N ASP A 583 14.25 -6.33 -7.11
CA ASP A 583 12.92 -6.37 -7.75
C ASP A 583 12.20 -5.00 -7.77
N CYS A 584 12.78 -3.95 -7.16
CA CYS A 584 12.24 -2.59 -7.22
C CYS A 584 12.89 -1.78 -8.36
N PRO A 585 12.12 -1.19 -9.28
CA PRO A 585 12.64 -0.22 -10.24
C PRO A 585 13.16 1.00 -9.46
N VAL A 586 14.47 1.21 -9.50
CA VAL A 586 15.11 2.38 -8.89
C VAL A 586 15.31 3.42 -9.97
N GLU A 587 14.96 4.67 -9.70
CA GLU A 587 15.27 5.78 -10.60
C GLU A 587 16.78 5.83 -10.89
N PRO A 588 17.20 6.23 -12.11
CA PRO A 588 18.60 6.32 -12.45
C PRO A 588 19.35 7.23 -11.47
N PRO A 589 20.56 6.85 -11.02
CA PRO A 589 21.30 7.60 -10.03
C PRO A 589 21.56 9.05 -10.51
N GLN A 590 21.18 10.03 -9.70
CA GLN A 590 21.41 11.45 -10.02
C GLN A 590 22.61 11.98 -9.26
N HIS A 591 23.80 11.84 -9.85
CA HIS A 591 25.04 12.30 -9.21
C HIS A 591 25.26 13.81 -9.37
N LYS A 592 25.19 14.55 -8.26
CA LYS A 592 25.57 15.98 -8.18
C LYS A 592 27.09 16.19 -8.08
N VAL A 593 27.80 15.21 -7.52
CA VAL A 593 29.26 15.23 -7.32
C VAL A 593 29.86 13.97 -7.94
N ASN A 594 30.81 14.12 -8.85
CA ASN A 594 31.49 13.00 -9.52
C ASN A 594 32.50 12.33 -8.57
N LEU A 595 32.50 10.99 -8.45
CA LEU A 595 33.46 10.22 -7.65
C LEU A 595 34.40 9.42 -8.55
N ILE A 596 35.68 9.70 -8.43
CA ILE A 596 36.76 8.98 -9.11
C ILE A 596 37.53 8.18 -8.05
N ALA A 597 37.59 6.87 -8.24
CA ALA A 597 38.29 5.96 -7.33
C ALA A 597 39.62 5.48 -7.93
N LEU A 598 40.69 5.59 -7.16
CA LEU A 598 42.02 5.13 -7.50
C LEU A 598 42.55 4.22 -6.36
N PRO A 599 42.28 2.91 -6.42
CA PRO A 599 42.71 1.96 -5.41
C PRO A 599 44.23 1.82 -5.35
N THR A 600 44.79 1.88 -4.13
CA THR A 600 46.23 1.63 -3.89
C THR A 600 46.52 0.20 -3.44
N THR A 601 45.49 -0.55 -3.03
CA THR A 601 45.57 -1.98 -2.67
C THR A 601 44.64 -2.82 -3.56
N PRO A 602 44.98 -4.09 -3.86
CA PRO A 602 44.14 -4.94 -4.70
C PRO A 602 42.73 -5.12 -4.14
N ALA A 603 42.60 -5.27 -2.81
CA ALA A 603 41.30 -5.42 -2.14
C ALA A 603 40.42 -4.16 -2.28
N ALA A 604 41.00 -2.96 -2.42
CA ALA A 604 40.25 -1.75 -2.70
C ALA A 604 39.53 -1.75 -4.07
N GLY A 605 39.83 -2.73 -4.94
CA GLY A 605 39.00 -3.04 -6.10
C GLY A 605 37.57 -3.50 -5.76
N PHE A 606 37.30 -3.91 -4.51
CA PHE A 606 35.95 -4.17 -4.01
C PHE A 606 35.11 -2.94 -3.83
N SER A 607 35.75 -1.78 -3.68
CA SER A 607 35.09 -0.50 -3.50
C SER A 607 34.39 0.00 -4.77
N ILE A 608 34.09 -0.85 -5.75
CA ILE A 608 33.12 -0.57 -6.81
C ILE A 608 31.72 -1.13 -6.50
N ASN A 609 31.58 -1.95 -5.45
CA ASN A 609 30.31 -2.52 -5.04
C ASN A 609 29.33 -1.44 -4.52
N PRO A 610 28.02 -1.70 -4.57
CA PRO A 610 26.98 -0.81 -4.07
C PRO A 610 26.75 -0.97 -2.55
N LEU A 611 27.78 -1.31 -1.77
CA LEU A 611 27.68 -1.62 -0.35
C LEU A 611 28.79 -0.95 0.44
N VAL A 612 28.46 -0.34 1.58
CA VAL A 612 29.42 0.15 2.57
C VAL A 612 28.95 -0.21 3.97
N THR A 613 29.84 -0.72 4.82
CA THR A 613 29.57 -0.91 6.25
C THR A 613 30.14 0.25 7.05
N ILE A 614 29.27 0.97 7.76
CA ILE A 614 29.59 2.15 8.56
C ILE A 614 29.50 1.81 10.04
N PHE A 615 30.51 2.22 10.81
CA PHE A 615 30.61 1.99 12.25
C PHE A 615 30.42 3.29 13.04
N ASN A 616 29.82 3.19 14.23
CA ASN A 616 29.84 4.29 15.20
C ASN A 616 31.15 4.30 16.02
N ASP A 617 31.44 5.41 16.70
CA ASP A 617 32.72 5.68 17.39
C ASP A 617 33.09 4.65 18.46
N SER A 618 32.10 3.99 19.06
CA SER A 618 32.31 2.91 20.04
C SER A 618 32.51 1.53 19.41
N ARG A 619 32.40 1.43 18.07
CA ARG A 619 32.36 0.20 17.27
C ARG A 619 31.30 -0.81 17.68
N ALA A 620 30.45 -0.45 18.64
CA ALA A 620 29.43 -1.33 19.22
C ALA A 620 28.21 -1.50 18.31
N LYS A 621 27.99 -0.57 17.37
CA LYS A 621 26.91 -0.60 16.39
C LYS A 621 27.49 -0.40 14.99
N ARG A 622 27.15 -1.33 14.09
CA ARG A 622 27.45 -1.28 12.66
C ARG A 622 26.17 -1.07 11.87
N ARG A 623 26.27 -0.45 10.71
CA ARG A 623 25.16 -0.19 9.78
C ARG A 623 25.62 -0.44 8.37
N ASN A 624 24.87 -1.22 7.61
CA ASN A 624 25.17 -1.46 6.21
C ASN A 624 24.34 -0.50 5.36
N LEU A 625 25.02 0.28 4.51
CA LEU A 625 24.43 1.18 3.54
C LEU A 625 24.53 0.52 2.17
N GLN A 626 23.39 0.21 1.57
CA GLN A 626 23.30 -0.36 0.23
C GLN A 626 22.52 0.59 -0.69
N SER A 627 23.11 0.99 -1.81
CA SER A 627 22.46 1.87 -2.79
C SER A 627 23.15 1.80 -4.16
N CYS A 628 22.37 1.93 -5.23
CA CYS A 628 22.89 2.05 -6.60
C CYS A 628 23.67 3.34 -6.83
N GLU A 629 23.57 4.32 -5.93
CA GLU A 629 24.33 5.58 -5.99
C GLU A 629 25.70 5.51 -5.30
N LEU A 630 26.06 4.38 -4.68
CA LEU A 630 27.36 4.22 -4.00
C LEU A 630 28.54 3.97 -4.94
N PRO A 631 28.43 3.14 -6.00
CA PRO A 631 29.56 2.87 -6.89
C PRO A 631 30.18 4.14 -7.48
N PRO A 632 31.51 4.24 -7.61
CA PRO A 632 32.17 5.37 -8.27
C PRO A 632 31.71 5.53 -9.72
N ASP A 633 31.67 6.77 -10.21
CA ASP A 633 31.39 7.07 -11.62
C ASP A 633 32.54 6.60 -12.52
N THR A 634 33.78 6.69 -12.01
CA THR A 634 34.98 6.24 -12.73
C THR A 634 35.95 5.56 -11.77
N THR A 635 36.38 4.35 -12.11
CA THR A 635 37.42 3.62 -11.38
C THR A 635 38.66 3.48 -12.25
N LEU A 636 39.81 3.94 -11.74
CA LEU A 636 41.12 3.87 -12.40
C LEU A 636 41.98 2.79 -11.74
N ILE A 637 42.22 1.69 -12.44
CA ILE A 637 42.95 0.54 -11.93
C ILE A 637 44.37 0.56 -12.48
N ASP A 638 45.27 1.22 -11.75
CA ASP A 638 46.67 1.41 -12.15
C ASP A 638 47.62 0.58 -11.26
N PRO A 639 48.22 -0.50 -11.78
CA PRO A 639 49.18 -1.32 -11.03
C PRO A 639 50.39 -0.55 -10.47
N ASP A 640 50.74 0.60 -11.04
CA ASP A 640 51.85 1.42 -10.57
C ASP A 640 51.56 2.06 -9.19
N PHE A 641 50.29 2.16 -8.79
CA PHE A 641 49.90 2.70 -7.49
C PHE A 641 50.04 1.68 -6.35
N SER A 642 50.35 0.42 -6.69
CA SER A 642 50.48 -0.70 -5.76
C SER A 642 51.94 -1.14 -5.52
N ILE A 643 52.93 -0.30 -5.87
CA ILE A 643 54.34 -0.73 -5.92
C ILE A 643 54.86 -1.16 -4.54
N HIS A 644 54.37 -0.52 -3.48
CA HIS A 644 54.89 -0.63 -2.11
C HIS A 644 54.19 -1.68 -1.22
N ILE A 645 53.21 -2.43 -1.75
CA ILE A 645 52.50 -3.45 -0.98
C ILE A 645 53.44 -4.60 -0.61
N ASP A 646 53.44 -4.98 0.67
CA ASP A 646 54.25 -6.08 1.16
C ASP A 646 53.65 -7.46 0.76
N PRO A 647 54.46 -8.54 0.77
CA PRO A 647 53.97 -9.86 0.38
C PRO A 647 52.81 -10.39 1.24
N GLN A 648 52.76 -10.02 2.52
CA GLN A 648 51.74 -10.51 3.46
C GLN A 648 50.38 -9.84 3.18
N GLU A 649 50.37 -8.52 2.97
CA GLU A 649 49.19 -7.75 2.59
C GLU A 649 48.67 -8.18 1.20
N MET A 650 49.58 -8.49 0.25
CA MET A 650 49.20 -9.07 -1.04
C MET A 650 48.51 -10.42 -0.88
N ALA A 651 49.02 -11.30 0.00
CA ALA A 651 48.42 -12.60 0.27
C ALA A 651 47.04 -12.47 0.92
N LEU A 652 46.91 -11.62 1.95
CA LEU A 652 45.64 -11.34 2.63
C LEU A 652 44.60 -10.76 1.66
N SER A 653 44.98 -9.75 0.87
CA SER A 653 44.11 -9.16 -0.16
C SER A 653 43.65 -10.23 -1.17
N GLY A 654 44.56 -11.08 -1.65
CA GLY A 654 44.24 -12.16 -2.58
C GLY A 654 43.24 -13.18 -2.01
N MET A 655 43.40 -13.56 -0.74
CA MET A 655 42.48 -14.47 -0.04
C MET A 655 41.11 -13.85 0.17
N ALA A 656 41.04 -12.57 0.54
CA ALA A 656 39.78 -11.82 0.63
C ALA A 656 39.09 -11.77 -0.74
N ILE A 657 39.85 -11.51 -1.81
CA ILE A 657 39.27 -11.48 -3.16
C ILE A 657 38.68 -12.83 -3.54
N LEU A 658 39.39 -13.90 -3.19
CA LEU A 658 38.94 -15.25 -3.46
C LEU A 658 37.66 -15.60 -2.69
N SER A 659 37.54 -15.16 -1.44
CA SER A 659 36.31 -15.32 -0.67
C SER A 659 35.11 -14.70 -1.37
N HIS A 660 35.21 -13.42 -1.75
CA HIS A 660 34.10 -12.71 -2.40
C HIS A 660 33.71 -13.35 -3.74
N ALA A 661 34.70 -13.79 -4.54
CA ALA A 661 34.43 -14.47 -5.80
C ALA A 661 33.71 -15.82 -5.59
N ILE A 662 34.11 -16.60 -4.58
CA ILE A 662 33.47 -17.88 -4.25
C ILE A 662 32.05 -17.64 -3.72
N GLU A 663 31.85 -16.70 -2.79
CA GLU A 663 30.53 -16.35 -2.25
C GLU A 663 29.58 -15.85 -3.33
N ALA A 664 30.06 -15.01 -4.26
CA ALA A 664 29.28 -14.55 -5.39
C ALA A 664 28.84 -15.71 -6.31
N TYR A 665 29.73 -16.69 -6.54
CA TYR A 665 29.45 -17.84 -7.40
C TYR A 665 28.42 -18.81 -6.80
N VAL A 666 28.44 -19.00 -5.48
CA VAL A 666 27.50 -19.90 -4.78
C VAL A 666 26.23 -19.20 -4.28
N SER A 667 26.11 -17.89 -4.48
CA SER A 667 24.95 -17.11 -4.06
C SER A 667 23.67 -17.60 -4.77
N PRO A 668 22.52 -17.65 -4.08
CA PRO A 668 21.22 -17.89 -4.72
C PRO A 668 20.82 -16.81 -5.75
N LEU A 669 21.45 -15.64 -5.69
CA LEU A 669 21.26 -14.55 -6.65
C LEU A 669 22.21 -14.63 -7.86
N ALA A 670 23.07 -15.65 -7.91
CA ALA A 670 23.94 -15.92 -9.04
C ALA A 670 23.16 -15.98 -10.37
N SER A 671 23.86 -15.61 -11.44
CA SER A 671 23.40 -15.53 -12.82
C SER A 671 24.57 -15.84 -13.76
N ASP A 672 24.29 -16.16 -15.02
CA ASP A 672 25.34 -16.41 -16.01
C ASP A 672 26.35 -15.25 -16.11
N TYR A 673 25.90 -14.01 -15.89
CA TYR A 673 26.75 -12.82 -15.84
C TYR A 673 27.72 -12.85 -14.65
N SER A 674 27.20 -13.02 -13.43
CA SER A 674 28.04 -13.09 -12.22
C SER A 674 28.95 -14.31 -12.23
N ASP A 675 28.46 -15.45 -12.72
CA ASP A 675 29.20 -16.71 -12.76
C ASP A 675 30.43 -16.59 -13.66
N SER A 676 30.26 -15.97 -14.84
CA SER A 676 31.35 -15.72 -15.78
C SER A 676 32.47 -14.86 -15.17
N MET A 677 32.09 -13.87 -14.35
CA MET A 677 33.01 -12.97 -13.68
C MET A 677 33.70 -13.66 -12.49
N ALA A 678 32.93 -14.24 -11.58
CA ALA A 678 33.42 -14.91 -10.39
C ALA A 678 34.39 -16.05 -10.75
N ILE A 679 34.06 -16.91 -11.71
CA ILE A 679 34.93 -18.02 -12.11
C ILE A 679 36.23 -17.51 -12.77
N LYS A 680 36.17 -16.38 -13.49
CA LYS A 680 37.36 -15.77 -14.10
C LYS A 680 38.27 -15.19 -13.02
N ALA A 681 37.71 -14.53 -12.01
CA ALA A 681 38.48 -14.02 -10.87
C ALA A 681 39.17 -15.16 -10.10
N ILE A 682 38.44 -16.25 -9.80
CA ILE A 682 38.97 -17.44 -9.14
C ILE A 682 40.17 -18.00 -9.92
N ARG A 683 40.03 -18.21 -11.23
CA ARG A 683 41.13 -18.72 -12.07
C ARG A 683 42.37 -17.82 -12.06
N LEU A 684 42.17 -16.50 -12.16
CA LEU A 684 43.28 -15.55 -12.12
C LEU A 684 44.02 -15.59 -10.77
N LEU A 685 43.29 -15.67 -9.66
CA LEU A 685 43.90 -15.72 -8.33
C LEU A 685 44.71 -17.00 -8.14
N PHE A 686 44.17 -18.17 -8.51
CA PHE A 686 44.91 -19.43 -8.38
C PHE A 686 46.18 -19.45 -9.24
N GLU A 687 46.18 -18.81 -10.42
CA GLU A 687 47.34 -18.79 -11.30
C GLU A 687 48.41 -17.73 -10.92
N TYR A 688 47.98 -16.56 -10.46
CA TYR A 688 48.85 -15.39 -10.29
C TYR A 688 49.12 -15.00 -8.83
N LEU A 689 48.28 -15.38 -7.85
CA LEU A 689 48.49 -14.98 -6.46
C LEU A 689 49.81 -15.51 -5.88
N PRO A 690 50.19 -16.80 -6.03
CA PRO A 690 51.49 -17.28 -5.55
C PRO A 690 52.67 -16.56 -6.21
N LYS A 691 52.52 -16.19 -7.50
CA LYS A 691 53.52 -15.41 -8.23
C LYS A 691 53.60 -13.97 -7.72
N ALA A 692 52.47 -13.35 -7.34
CA ALA A 692 52.40 -11.98 -6.86
C ALA A 692 53.02 -11.82 -5.46
N VAL A 693 52.83 -12.82 -4.60
CA VAL A 693 53.42 -12.87 -3.25
C VAL A 693 54.93 -13.12 -3.33
N SER A 694 55.38 -14.02 -4.21
CA SER A 694 56.80 -14.38 -4.33
C SER A 694 57.64 -13.43 -5.21
N ARG A 695 57.04 -12.76 -6.20
CA ARG A 695 57.72 -11.90 -7.17
C ARG A 695 56.96 -10.61 -7.44
N THR A 696 57.65 -9.47 -7.32
CA THR A 696 57.10 -8.13 -7.53
C THR A 696 57.06 -7.69 -9.01
N GLN A 697 56.50 -8.52 -9.89
CA GLN A 697 56.31 -8.14 -11.31
C GLN A 697 54.99 -7.39 -11.52
N VAL A 698 55.05 -6.25 -12.22
CA VAL A 698 53.88 -5.39 -12.51
C VAL A 698 52.78 -6.17 -13.27
N SER A 699 53.16 -6.98 -14.26
CA SER A 699 52.22 -7.79 -15.05
C SER A 699 51.43 -8.80 -14.21
N THR A 700 52.00 -9.30 -13.11
CA THR A 700 51.31 -10.21 -12.19
C THR A 700 50.33 -9.45 -11.30
N ARG A 701 50.73 -8.29 -10.79
CA ARG A 701 49.87 -7.41 -9.98
C ARG A 701 48.63 -6.95 -10.75
N GLU A 702 48.81 -6.59 -12.03
CA GLU A 702 47.70 -6.23 -12.92
C GLU A 702 46.63 -7.32 -12.99
N LYS A 703 47.02 -8.61 -12.98
CA LYS A 703 46.07 -9.73 -12.95
C LYS A 703 45.32 -9.85 -11.63
N ILE A 704 45.96 -9.56 -10.49
CA ILE A 704 45.28 -9.56 -9.18
C ILE A 704 44.25 -8.43 -9.10
N TYR A 705 44.62 -7.22 -9.55
CA TYR A 705 43.68 -6.09 -9.62
C TYR A 705 42.52 -6.35 -10.58
N SER A 706 42.79 -6.98 -11.72
CA SER A 706 41.74 -7.40 -12.64
C SER A 706 40.80 -8.42 -11.97
N ALA A 707 41.35 -9.39 -11.24
CA ALA A 707 40.55 -10.35 -10.49
C ALA A 707 39.69 -9.69 -9.41
N ALA A 708 40.24 -8.69 -8.69
CA ALA A 708 39.52 -7.93 -7.68
C ALA A 708 38.28 -7.23 -8.24
N ASN A 709 38.44 -6.47 -9.33
CA ASN A 709 37.34 -5.72 -9.93
C ASN A 709 36.27 -6.64 -10.53
N VAL A 710 36.69 -7.71 -11.19
CA VAL A 710 35.74 -8.69 -11.76
C VAL A 710 34.96 -9.40 -10.64
N ALA A 711 35.63 -9.78 -9.54
CA ALA A 711 34.96 -10.34 -8.36
C ALA A 711 33.99 -9.34 -7.71
N ALA A 712 34.38 -8.06 -7.65
CA ALA A 712 33.56 -6.99 -7.09
C ALA A 712 32.30 -6.70 -7.91
N MET A 713 32.38 -6.73 -9.25
CA MET A 713 31.21 -6.63 -10.12
C MET A 713 30.25 -7.80 -9.91
N ALA A 714 30.77 -9.02 -9.75
CA ALA A 714 29.95 -10.19 -9.43
C ALA A 714 29.25 -10.03 -8.06
N ALA A 715 30.04 -9.82 -7.00
CA ALA A 715 29.55 -9.67 -5.63
C ALA A 715 28.59 -8.49 -5.46
N GLY A 716 28.76 -7.41 -6.22
CA GLY A 716 27.85 -6.26 -6.20
C GLY A 716 26.44 -6.57 -6.68
N ASN A 717 26.27 -7.60 -7.53
CA ASN A 717 24.97 -8.03 -8.07
C ASN A 717 24.40 -9.27 -7.35
N THR A 718 25.25 -10.11 -6.77
CA THR A 718 24.82 -11.33 -6.06
C THR A 718 24.70 -11.14 -4.54
N LYS A 719 25.23 -10.02 -4.03
CA LYS A 719 25.60 -9.79 -2.62
C LYS A 719 26.63 -10.83 -2.13
N LEU A 720 27.08 -10.67 -0.88
CA LEU A 720 28.03 -11.55 -0.20
C LEU A 720 27.30 -12.56 0.70
N GLY A 721 28.05 -13.45 1.34
CA GLY A 721 27.50 -14.55 2.13
C GLY A 721 27.94 -14.54 3.59
N LEU A 722 27.94 -15.74 4.17
CA LEU A 722 28.24 -15.97 5.58
C LEU A 722 29.69 -15.61 5.95
N ASN A 723 30.66 -15.80 5.04
CA ASN A 723 32.06 -15.50 5.33
C ASN A 723 32.27 -14.01 5.57
N TYR A 724 31.70 -13.17 4.72
CA TYR A 724 31.74 -11.72 4.88
C TYR A 724 31.06 -11.28 6.18
N ALA A 725 29.83 -11.74 6.44
CA ALA A 725 29.08 -11.37 7.65
C ALA A 725 29.83 -11.73 8.94
N MET A 726 30.41 -12.94 8.99
CA MET A 726 31.21 -13.42 10.13
C MET A 726 32.52 -12.63 10.30
N SER A 727 33.17 -12.26 9.20
CA SER A 727 34.38 -11.44 9.23
C SER A 727 34.09 -10.05 9.80
N GLN A 728 32.98 -9.43 9.41
CA GLN A 728 32.58 -8.12 9.89
C GLN A 728 32.30 -8.09 11.40
N SER A 729 31.80 -9.18 11.99
CA SER A 729 31.57 -9.25 13.44
C SER A 729 32.89 -9.31 14.22
N LEU A 730 33.89 -10.03 13.69
CA LEU A 730 35.23 -10.11 14.29
C LEU A 730 35.95 -8.75 14.28
N ILE A 731 35.77 -7.95 13.23
CA ILE A 731 36.29 -6.58 13.16
C ILE A 731 35.68 -5.72 14.28
N SER A 732 34.34 -5.74 14.39
CA SER A 732 33.60 -4.93 15.37
C SER A 732 34.01 -5.26 16.82
N ILE A 733 34.23 -6.53 17.13
CA ILE A 733 34.43 -6.99 18.51
C ILE A 733 35.89 -7.10 18.93
N PHE A 734 36.77 -7.56 18.05
CA PHE A 734 38.18 -7.86 18.36
C PHE A 734 39.17 -6.95 17.63
N ASN A 735 38.71 -6.02 16.78
CA ASN A 735 39.57 -5.20 15.93
C ASN A 735 40.55 -6.05 15.10
N LEU A 736 40.09 -7.23 14.66
CA LEU A 736 40.86 -8.10 13.80
C LEU A 736 40.84 -7.54 12.36
N ASP A 737 41.94 -7.67 11.63
CA ASP A 737 41.98 -7.33 10.21
C ASP A 737 40.92 -8.12 9.42
N GLN A 738 40.18 -7.42 8.55
CA GLN A 738 39.08 -7.99 7.77
C GLN A 738 39.53 -9.15 6.89
N HIS A 739 40.65 -8.94 6.18
CA HIS A 739 41.17 -9.92 5.22
C HIS A 739 41.71 -11.16 5.92
N LEU A 740 42.32 -10.97 7.09
CA LEU A 740 42.76 -12.05 7.96
C LEU A 740 41.57 -12.88 8.49
N ALA A 741 40.54 -12.22 9.01
CA ALA A 741 39.32 -12.88 9.48
C ALA A 741 38.66 -13.69 8.35
N SER A 742 38.50 -13.07 7.18
CA SER A 742 37.93 -13.69 5.99
C SER A 742 38.74 -14.89 5.52
N SER A 743 40.08 -14.80 5.55
CA SER A 743 40.97 -15.91 5.18
C SER A 743 40.81 -17.11 6.11
N ILE A 744 40.73 -16.90 7.43
CA ILE A 744 40.58 -17.97 8.43
C ILE A 744 39.20 -18.66 8.28
N LEU A 745 38.14 -17.88 8.06
CA LEU A 745 36.76 -18.37 7.98
C LEU A 745 36.45 -19.14 6.68
N LEU A 746 37.09 -18.76 5.57
CA LEU A 746 36.73 -19.23 4.22
C LEU A 746 36.65 -20.75 4.08
N PRO A 747 37.62 -21.57 4.53
CA PRO A 747 37.50 -23.02 4.43
C PRO A 747 36.29 -23.56 5.20
N ARG A 748 35.98 -23.00 6.37
CA ARG A 748 34.90 -23.49 7.23
C ARG A 748 33.51 -23.10 6.70
N THR A 749 33.38 -21.92 6.12
CA THR A 749 32.13 -21.47 5.49
C THR A 749 31.85 -22.22 4.18
N ILE A 750 32.88 -22.52 3.38
CA ILE A 750 32.78 -23.42 2.22
C ILE A 750 32.31 -24.82 2.66
N GLN A 751 32.90 -25.39 3.71
CA GLN A 751 32.49 -26.68 4.23
C GLN A 751 31.04 -26.68 4.75
N TYR A 752 30.62 -25.61 5.41
CA TYR A 752 29.25 -25.46 5.91
C TYR A 752 28.20 -25.39 4.79
N ASN A 753 28.52 -24.69 3.70
CA ASN A 753 27.64 -24.56 2.53
C ASN A 753 27.75 -25.75 1.56
N GLY A 754 28.88 -26.45 1.50
CA GLY A 754 29.17 -27.49 0.50
C GLY A 754 28.49 -28.84 0.71
N VAL A 755 27.41 -28.91 1.49
CA VAL A 755 26.67 -30.15 1.77
C VAL A 755 25.56 -30.40 0.73
N GLU A 756 25.14 -31.65 0.55
CA GLU A 756 23.99 -31.98 -0.31
C GLU A 756 22.66 -31.55 0.34
N ASP A 757 22.48 -31.91 1.62
CA ASP A 757 21.28 -31.62 2.41
C ASP A 757 21.59 -30.58 3.52
N PRO A 758 21.20 -29.30 3.34
CA PRO A 758 21.40 -28.28 4.36
C PRO A 758 20.40 -28.47 5.52
N SER A 759 20.80 -28.08 6.74
CA SER A 759 19.90 -28.09 7.91
C SER A 759 18.66 -27.20 7.75
N ARG A 760 18.73 -26.18 6.88
CA ARG A 760 17.67 -25.22 6.62
C ARG A 760 17.77 -24.66 5.20
N PHE A 761 16.65 -24.68 4.49
CA PHE A 761 16.50 -24.05 3.18
C PHE A 761 16.18 -22.55 3.33
N ASN A 762 16.57 -21.75 2.34
CA ASN A 762 16.31 -20.31 2.31
C ASN A 762 14.97 -20.03 1.58
N PRO A 763 13.87 -19.70 2.29
CA PRO A 763 12.55 -19.52 1.67
C PRO A 763 12.41 -18.24 0.85
N LEU A 764 13.37 -17.30 0.98
CA LEU A 764 13.33 -16.00 0.31
C LEU A 764 13.88 -16.06 -1.12
N MET A 765 14.52 -17.17 -1.49
CA MET A 765 15.26 -17.31 -2.74
C MET A 765 14.48 -18.16 -3.77
N PRO A 766 14.42 -17.71 -5.04
CA PRO A 766 13.66 -18.40 -6.08
C PRO A 766 14.36 -19.67 -6.57
N GLY A 767 13.59 -20.71 -6.96
CA GLY A 767 14.11 -21.83 -7.77
C GLY A 767 14.34 -23.17 -7.06
N SER A 768 13.77 -23.38 -5.86
CA SER A 768 13.46 -24.70 -5.23
C SER A 768 14.57 -25.77 -5.11
N ARG A 769 15.83 -25.49 -5.45
CA ARG A 769 16.93 -26.46 -5.33
C ARG A 769 18.13 -25.84 -4.66
N TYR A 770 18.69 -26.59 -3.71
CA TYR A 770 19.95 -26.28 -3.08
C TYR A 770 21.08 -26.89 -3.91
N ILE A 771 21.89 -26.05 -4.57
CA ILE A 771 22.92 -26.49 -5.53
C ILE A 771 24.34 -26.07 -5.13
N ALA A 772 24.57 -25.61 -3.89
CA ALA A 772 25.87 -25.08 -3.49
C ALA A 772 27.01 -26.12 -3.64
N HIS A 773 26.77 -27.39 -3.30
CA HIS A 773 27.73 -28.48 -3.45
C HIS A 773 28.11 -28.71 -4.94
N GLU A 774 27.15 -28.64 -5.86
CA GLU A 774 27.41 -28.70 -7.32
C GLU A 774 28.23 -27.49 -7.78
N ARG A 775 27.91 -26.28 -7.29
CA ARG A 775 28.66 -25.06 -7.62
C ARG A 775 30.12 -25.14 -7.15
N TYR A 776 30.39 -25.70 -5.96
CA TYR A 776 31.77 -25.94 -5.52
C TYR A 776 32.49 -26.97 -6.40
N GLN A 777 31.78 -27.98 -6.91
CA GLN A 777 32.33 -28.93 -7.89
C GLN A 777 32.72 -28.24 -9.21
N GLU A 778 31.90 -27.30 -9.71
CA GLU A 778 32.23 -26.50 -10.88
C GLU A 778 33.50 -25.66 -10.68
N ILE A 779 33.67 -25.06 -9.49
CA ILE A 779 34.89 -24.34 -9.13
C ILE A 779 36.11 -25.27 -9.18
N ALA A 780 36.02 -26.45 -8.56
CA ALA A 780 37.10 -27.43 -8.57
C ALA A 780 37.45 -27.87 -10.00
N MET A 781 36.44 -28.12 -10.83
CA MET A 781 36.60 -28.46 -12.24
C MET A 781 37.29 -27.35 -13.04
N ALA A 782 36.88 -26.09 -12.82
CA ALA A 782 37.44 -24.93 -13.50
C ALA A 782 38.92 -24.67 -13.16
N LEU A 783 39.37 -25.19 -12.02
CA LEU A 783 40.75 -25.13 -11.53
C LEU A 783 41.58 -26.39 -11.89
N GLY A 784 40.95 -27.41 -12.48
CA GLY A 784 41.63 -28.67 -12.81
C GLY A 784 41.92 -29.55 -11.59
N LEU A 785 41.18 -29.36 -10.49
CA LEU A 785 41.30 -30.17 -9.27
C LEU A 785 40.51 -31.49 -9.40
N PRO A 786 40.82 -32.51 -8.58
CA PRO A 786 40.02 -33.73 -8.53
C PRO A 786 38.55 -33.41 -8.20
N CYS A 787 37.62 -33.80 -9.08
CA CYS A 787 36.22 -33.37 -9.00
C CYS A 787 35.19 -34.44 -9.43
N LYS A 788 35.44 -35.72 -9.14
CA LYS A 788 34.52 -36.81 -9.57
C LYS A 788 33.16 -36.76 -8.87
N SER A 789 33.11 -36.31 -7.62
CA SER A 789 31.88 -36.07 -6.87
C SER A 789 31.93 -34.70 -6.16
N PRO A 790 30.79 -34.13 -5.75
CA PRO A 790 30.76 -32.90 -4.96
C PRO A 790 31.62 -32.97 -3.69
N GLU A 791 31.61 -34.10 -2.98
CA GLU A 791 32.38 -34.31 -1.75
C GLU A 791 33.89 -34.29 -2.02
N GLN A 792 34.34 -35.03 -3.06
CA GLN A 792 35.76 -35.02 -3.46
C GLN A 792 36.20 -33.63 -3.91
N SER A 793 35.32 -32.91 -4.59
CA SER A 793 35.59 -31.55 -5.06
C SER A 793 35.74 -30.57 -3.90
N LEU A 794 34.87 -30.70 -2.89
CA LEU A 794 34.93 -29.92 -1.66
C LEU A 794 36.25 -30.18 -0.91
N GLU A 795 36.61 -31.44 -0.70
CA GLU A 795 37.89 -31.81 -0.06
C GLU A 795 39.09 -31.24 -0.81
N SER A 796 39.11 -31.36 -2.14
CA SER A 796 40.19 -30.85 -2.98
C SER A 796 40.29 -29.31 -2.92
N LEU A 797 39.16 -28.62 -2.90
CA LEU A 797 39.12 -27.17 -2.79
C LEU A 797 39.64 -26.70 -1.41
N LEU A 798 39.23 -27.37 -0.33
CA LEU A 798 39.69 -27.09 1.03
C LEU A 798 41.18 -27.36 1.20
N GLU A 799 41.71 -28.43 0.60
CA GLU A 799 43.14 -28.76 0.63
C GLU A 799 43.97 -27.67 -0.04
N VAL A 800 43.57 -27.20 -1.23
CA VAL A 800 44.33 -26.16 -1.93
C VAL A 800 44.27 -24.81 -1.20
N LEU A 801 43.12 -24.45 -0.61
CA LEU A 801 43.02 -23.25 0.23
C LEU A 801 43.92 -23.33 1.47
N SER A 802 43.98 -24.50 2.12
CA SER A 802 44.91 -24.73 3.24
C SER A 802 46.37 -24.64 2.80
N ASN A 803 46.70 -25.13 1.60
CA ASN A 803 48.05 -25.01 1.03
C ASN A 803 48.43 -23.56 0.75
N PHE A 804 47.52 -22.74 0.23
CA PHE A 804 47.74 -21.29 0.07
C PHE A 804 47.99 -20.60 1.41
N GLN A 805 47.15 -20.87 2.43
CA GLN A 805 47.36 -20.31 3.77
C GLN A 805 48.74 -20.69 4.32
N GLN A 806 49.17 -21.95 4.13
CA GLN A 806 50.48 -22.41 4.59
C GLN A 806 51.64 -21.81 3.78
N GLU A 807 51.55 -21.76 2.46
CA GLU A 807 52.57 -21.21 1.56
C GLU A 807 52.80 -19.72 1.83
N PHE A 808 51.73 -18.97 2.11
CA PHE A 808 51.79 -17.54 2.41
C PHE A 808 52.10 -17.23 3.88
N GLY A 809 52.20 -18.25 4.74
CA GLY A 809 52.45 -18.06 6.18
C GLY A 809 51.30 -17.39 6.93
N LEU A 810 50.06 -17.56 6.46
CA LEU A 810 48.87 -16.98 7.07
C LEU A 810 48.35 -17.83 8.26
N PRO A 811 47.86 -17.20 9.34
CA PRO A 811 47.18 -17.90 10.42
C PRO A 811 45.96 -18.70 9.92
N ARG A 812 45.71 -19.86 10.54
CA ARG A 812 44.57 -20.73 10.19
C ARG A 812 43.51 -20.83 11.29
N ARG A 813 43.77 -20.24 12.46
CA ARG A 813 42.92 -20.29 13.64
C ARG A 813 43.00 -18.97 14.39
N PHE A 814 41.91 -18.59 15.06
CA PHE A 814 41.87 -17.34 15.83
C PHE A 814 42.77 -17.35 17.06
N ARG A 815 43.11 -18.53 17.60
CA ARG A 815 44.10 -18.67 18.67
C ARG A 815 45.50 -18.17 18.27
N ASP A 816 45.80 -18.16 16.97
CA ASP A 816 47.10 -17.73 16.43
C ASP A 816 47.12 -16.19 16.20
N CYS A 817 46.02 -15.48 16.50
CA CYS A 817 45.82 -14.05 16.27
C CYS A 817 45.86 -13.19 17.56
N ASN A 818 46.49 -13.68 18.63
CA ASN A 818 46.59 -12.98 19.93
C ASN A 818 45.24 -12.65 20.62
N ILE A 819 44.19 -13.46 20.38
CA ILE A 819 42.89 -13.30 21.03
C ILE A 819 42.78 -14.26 22.22
N ASP A 820 42.47 -13.75 23.42
CA ASP A 820 42.27 -14.60 24.60
C ASP A 820 41.04 -15.51 24.45
N LYS A 821 41.16 -16.75 24.94
CA LYS A 821 40.12 -17.77 24.82
C LYS A 821 38.90 -17.41 25.62
N GLN A 822 39.09 -16.94 26.85
CA GLN A 822 37.96 -16.64 27.73
C GLN A 822 37.18 -15.45 27.17
N GLU A 823 37.89 -14.42 26.72
CA GLU A 823 37.27 -13.28 26.04
C GLU A 823 36.55 -13.69 24.74
N TYR A 824 37.16 -14.53 23.92
CA TYR A 824 36.55 -15.03 22.68
C TYR A 824 35.23 -15.75 22.97
N MET A 825 35.25 -16.76 23.82
CA MET A 825 34.09 -17.60 24.10
C MET A 825 32.92 -16.82 24.72
N ILE A 826 33.18 -15.81 25.56
CA ILE A 826 32.14 -14.94 26.14
C ILE A 826 31.42 -14.14 25.05
N LYS A 827 32.11 -13.79 23.96
CA LYS A 827 31.57 -12.94 22.90
C LYS A 827 31.02 -13.70 21.70
N VAL A 828 31.20 -15.04 21.61
CA VAL A 828 30.71 -15.88 20.48
C VAL A 828 29.22 -15.73 20.25
N GLU A 829 28.40 -15.77 21.30
CA GLU A 829 26.94 -15.61 21.18
C GLU A 829 26.57 -14.27 20.56
N LYS A 830 27.14 -13.18 21.10
CA LYS A 830 26.95 -11.82 20.57
C LYS A 830 27.43 -11.69 19.11
N MET A 831 28.54 -12.34 18.74
CA MET A 831 28.99 -12.35 17.34
C MET A 831 27.98 -13.06 16.45
N ALA A 832 27.50 -14.23 16.86
CA ALA A 832 26.53 -15.01 16.08
C ALA A 832 25.21 -14.25 15.89
N GLU A 833 24.74 -13.53 16.90
CA GLU A 833 23.58 -12.63 16.79
C GLU A 833 23.84 -11.51 15.78
N GLN A 834 24.98 -10.82 15.88
CA GLN A 834 25.35 -9.77 14.91
C GLN A 834 25.40 -10.30 13.48
N VAL A 835 25.95 -11.50 13.26
CA VAL A 835 26.00 -12.15 11.95
C VAL A 835 24.60 -12.43 11.42
N PHE A 836 23.69 -12.92 12.28
CA PHE A 836 22.31 -13.18 11.89
C PHE A 836 21.55 -11.89 11.51
N GLU A 837 21.88 -10.78 12.15
CA GLU A 837 21.35 -9.44 11.81
C GLU A 837 21.94 -8.86 10.50
N ASP A 838 23.03 -9.40 9.98
CA ASP A 838 23.68 -8.90 8.76
C ASP A 838 22.87 -9.23 7.50
N HIS A 839 22.72 -8.25 6.59
CA HIS A 839 22.00 -8.48 5.33
C HIS A 839 22.62 -9.58 4.45
N SER A 840 23.93 -9.83 4.59
CA SER A 840 24.66 -10.79 3.75
C SER A 840 24.29 -12.23 4.10
N THR A 841 23.74 -12.44 5.29
CA THR A 841 23.23 -13.74 5.74
C THR A 841 22.00 -14.17 4.94
N VAL A 842 21.18 -13.22 4.48
CA VAL A 842 19.97 -13.49 3.67
C VAL A 842 20.32 -14.07 2.30
N THR A 843 21.49 -13.72 1.77
CA THR A 843 21.99 -14.18 0.46
C THR A 843 22.98 -15.34 0.56
N ASN A 844 23.21 -15.89 1.75
CA ASN A 844 23.96 -17.14 1.86
C ASN A 844 23.10 -18.32 1.34
N PRO A 845 23.66 -19.28 0.58
CA PRO A 845 22.91 -20.40 0.03
C PRO A 845 22.18 -21.23 1.09
N ARG A 846 22.84 -21.44 2.24
CA ARG A 846 22.25 -22.07 3.43
C ARG A 846 21.87 -21.00 4.43
N LEU A 847 20.59 -20.90 4.81
CA LEU A 847 20.18 -19.91 5.80
C LEU A 847 20.60 -20.39 7.21
N PRO A 848 21.58 -19.74 7.86
CA PRO A 848 22.17 -20.32 9.07
C PRO A 848 21.32 -20.11 10.32
N LEU A 849 21.45 -21.04 11.27
CA LEU A 849 20.97 -20.84 12.64
C LEU A 849 22.07 -20.19 13.48
N ILE A 850 21.68 -19.36 14.47
CA ILE A 850 22.63 -18.75 15.42
C ILE A 850 23.56 -19.80 16.02
N LYS A 851 23.00 -20.94 16.45
CA LYS A 851 23.78 -22.07 16.98
C LYS A 851 24.83 -22.60 16.00
N GLU A 852 24.51 -22.69 14.71
CA GLU A 852 25.47 -23.18 13.71
C GLU A 852 26.58 -22.16 13.43
N ILE A 853 26.26 -20.86 13.50
CA ILE A 853 27.26 -19.79 13.43
C ILE A 853 28.21 -19.89 14.63
N MET A 854 27.67 -20.14 15.82
CA MET A 854 28.48 -20.40 17.02
C MET A 854 29.38 -21.63 16.84
N ASP A 855 28.84 -22.74 16.32
CA ASP A 855 29.61 -23.96 16.05
C ASP A 855 30.77 -23.73 15.05
N ILE A 856 30.60 -22.83 14.08
CA ILE A 856 31.67 -22.40 13.16
C ILE A 856 32.74 -21.61 13.92
N TYR A 857 32.36 -20.63 14.74
CA TYR A 857 33.30 -19.85 15.56
C TYR A 857 34.07 -20.73 16.56
N ASP A 858 33.39 -21.65 17.23
CA ASP A 858 33.98 -22.57 18.21
C ASP A 858 35.00 -23.51 17.57
N GLY A 859 34.74 -23.96 16.33
CA GLY A 859 35.65 -24.84 15.59
C GLY A 859 36.95 -24.19 15.11
N LEU A 860 37.03 -22.85 15.12
CA LEU A 860 38.18 -22.08 14.61
C LEU A 860 39.08 -21.47 15.71
N TYR A 861 38.72 -21.67 16.98
CA TYR A 861 39.58 -21.36 18.13
C TYR A 861 40.45 -22.57 18.51
#